data_AF-A0A7L7MFW3-F1
#
_entry.id   AF-A0A7L7MFW3-F1
#
_cell.length_a   1.000
_cell.length_b   1.000
_cell.length_c   1.000
_cell.angle_alpha   90.00
_cell.angle_beta   90.00
_cell.angle_gamma   90.00
#
_symmetry.space_group_name_H-M   'P 1'
#
loop_
_entity.id
_entity.type
_entity.pdbx_description
1 polymer ?
#
loop_
_entity_poly.entity_id
_entity_poly.type
_entity_poly.pdbx_seq_one_letter_code
_entity_poly.pdbx_strand_id
1 'polypeptide(L)'
;MYRHLTDSPTHRLTDSPTHRLTDSPTHRLTDSPTHHRTTCRKAVTVHARSADAAAPAAAAPGPDRKPDPASAPPRTTAEATGGTPAPGAPAERPGRLRRAGASVRRSAPRTAVAAAAGVALALAFPPYDLWPLSLLAVAALALLARGRTARQGAWLGFALGLPFFAVLLVWLRVIGFDAVIGLAVVEALFFVPMGAGLAVTSRLPAAPLWGACLWVAQEWARDRLPFGGFPWGRLAFANTATPFTPLAALGGAPLVTFAVALTGGLAAAAAAALWSLRRRAASGERADGPAAGKAGDGEPAGTAAGEPAGAAAGARPRRPAPAAAVAGAAALAVAVTCAGYAVPVPTAADDTVSVAVVQGNVQQPGMDFLGRPMLILNNHVEATLGLAEDVEAGRLERPDLVIWPENSSDLDPTAVPEARAAIDRAARAVGAPILVGALVDGPDEHHVQNNGIVWDPATGPGASYTKQHPVPFGEYVPYREALSKVITRLERVPRDFWPGEDTGVLQVGPARLGDVICFEVAYDGIVRDTVNDGARAVVVQTNNATYGNTGQPEQQLAMSRLRAVEHGRAFVTAATSGISAVVSPDGRVLQRTEEFTQDVLTADLPLRDARTVADRVGALPEWTLAIVGLLAWGTGSVLARPGRRDQKGQQ
;
A
#
# COMPACT_ATOMS: atom_id res chain seq x y z
N MET A 1 75.96 -27.69 -25.69
CA MET A 1 75.07 -28.30 -26.70
C MET A 1 73.90 -27.34 -26.88
N TYR A 2 73.68 -26.72 -28.04
CA TYR A 2 73.09 -27.29 -29.29
C TYR A 2 71.64 -27.78 -29.04
N ARG A 3 70.57 -27.34 -29.73
CA ARG A 3 70.29 -26.35 -30.82
C ARG A 3 68.78 -25.93 -30.68
N HIS A 4 68.31 -24.68 -30.86
CA HIS A 4 68.10 -23.86 -32.09
C HIS A 4 67.34 -24.59 -33.23
N LEU A 5 66.17 -24.12 -33.71
CA LEU A 5 65.85 -22.96 -34.60
C LEU A 5 64.31 -22.69 -34.54
N THR A 6 63.75 -21.47 -34.38
CA THR A 6 63.39 -20.38 -35.38
C THR A 6 62.41 -20.80 -36.51
N ASP A 7 61.46 -20.00 -37.04
CA ASP A 7 61.11 -18.57 -36.84
C ASP A 7 59.63 -18.21 -37.24
N SER A 8 59.28 -16.92 -37.24
CA SER A 8 58.01 -16.24 -37.65
C SER A 8 57.81 -16.12 -39.20
N PRO A 9 56.84 -15.38 -39.84
CA PRO A 9 55.97 -14.28 -39.35
C PRO A 9 54.51 -14.15 -39.93
N THR A 10 53.85 -13.05 -39.55
CA THR A 10 52.76 -12.28 -40.24
C THR A 10 51.38 -12.90 -40.50
N HIS A 11 50.36 -12.27 -39.92
CA HIS A 11 49.41 -11.46 -40.71
C HIS A 11 48.89 -10.27 -39.89
N ARG A 12 48.78 -9.08 -40.52
CA ARG A 12 47.96 -7.95 -40.04
C ARG A 12 46.66 -7.92 -40.83
N LEU A 13 45.60 -7.43 -40.19
CA LEU A 13 44.54 -6.65 -40.84
C LEU A 13 43.83 -5.82 -39.76
N THR A 14 44.16 -4.54 -39.69
CA THR A 14 43.33 -3.51 -39.07
C THR A 14 42.34 -3.03 -40.11
N ASP A 15 41.07 -2.87 -39.75
CA ASP A 15 40.24 -1.84 -40.37
C ASP A 15 39.11 -1.37 -39.46
N SER A 16 38.82 -0.07 -39.54
CA SER A 16 37.71 0.65 -38.90
C SER A 16 37.72 2.06 -39.47
N PRO A 17 36.59 2.55 -40.03
CA PRO A 17 35.91 3.63 -39.32
C PRO A 17 34.38 3.75 -39.55
N THR A 18 33.78 4.65 -38.74
CA THR A 18 32.59 5.50 -39.01
C THR A 18 31.17 4.89 -39.17
N HIS A 19 30.40 5.02 -38.08
CA HIS A 19 29.21 5.90 -37.92
C HIS A 19 27.97 5.82 -38.83
N ARG A 20 26.80 5.99 -38.17
CA ARG A 20 25.44 6.37 -38.67
C ARG A 20 24.72 5.25 -39.43
N LEU A 21 23.41 5.04 -39.26
CA LEU A 21 22.31 5.92 -38.82
C LEU A 21 21.29 5.22 -37.90
N THR A 22 20.42 6.02 -37.27
CA THR A 22 19.19 5.58 -36.60
C THR A 22 18.14 5.07 -37.58
N ASP A 23 17.33 4.08 -37.17
CA ASP A 23 15.92 4.03 -37.57
C ASP A 23 15.04 3.45 -36.45
N SER A 24 13.77 3.86 -36.38
CA SER A 24 12.83 3.49 -35.31
C SER A 24 11.40 3.34 -35.84
N PRO A 25 10.83 2.12 -35.79
CA PRO A 25 9.41 1.90 -36.03
C PRO A 25 8.65 1.69 -34.72
N THR A 26 7.91 2.73 -34.28
CA THR A 26 6.94 2.61 -33.19
C THR A 26 5.71 1.78 -33.59
N HIS A 27 5.05 1.19 -32.59
CA HIS A 27 3.72 0.55 -32.66
C HIS A 27 3.50 -0.60 -33.65
N ARG A 28 3.15 -1.77 -33.09
CA ARG A 28 1.87 -2.43 -33.45
C ARG A 28 1.32 -3.28 -32.31
N LEU A 29 -0.01 -3.41 -32.30
CA LEU A 29 -0.72 -4.27 -31.37
C LEU A 29 -0.46 -5.76 -31.67
N THR A 30 -0.49 -6.59 -30.64
CA THR A 30 -0.70 -8.04 -30.77
C THR A 30 -1.98 -8.43 -30.04
N ASP A 31 -3.06 -8.54 -30.82
CA ASP A 31 -4.29 -9.22 -30.38
C ASP A 31 -4.03 -10.69 -30.02
N SER A 32 -4.83 -11.21 -29.10
CA SER A 32 -4.81 -12.63 -28.75
C SER A 32 -5.91 -13.39 -29.51
N PRO A 33 -5.58 -14.52 -30.17
CA PRO A 33 -6.56 -15.51 -30.56
C PRO A 33 -6.35 -16.83 -29.79
N THR A 34 -7.18 -17.08 -28.79
CA THR A 34 -7.38 -18.45 -28.30
C THR A 34 -8.34 -19.19 -29.23
N HIS A 35 -7.96 -20.40 -29.67
CA HIS A 35 -8.81 -21.61 -29.81
C HIS A 35 -8.20 -22.62 -30.83
N HIS A 36 -8.03 -23.89 -30.43
CA HIS A 36 -8.89 -25.01 -30.90
C HIS A 36 -8.37 -26.39 -30.42
N ARG A 37 -9.32 -27.31 -30.16
CA ARG A 37 -9.13 -28.79 -30.13
C ARG A 37 -9.30 -29.32 -31.58
N THR A 38 -9.01 -30.55 -32.00
CA THR A 38 -9.12 -31.86 -31.32
C THR A 38 -8.49 -33.01 -32.16
N THR A 39 -7.80 -34.00 -31.56
CA THR A 39 -7.57 -35.40 -32.07
C THR A 39 -6.76 -35.58 -33.40
N CYS A 40 -6.24 -36.76 -33.81
CA CYS A 40 -6.43 -38.16 -33.36
C CYS A 40 -5.24 -39.13 -33.66
N ARG A 41 -4.91 -40.00 -32.70
CA ARG A 41 -4.47 -41.44 -32.79
C ARG A 41 -3.23 -41.93 -33.62
N LYS A 42 -2.60 -42.95 -32.99
CA LYS A 42 -1.80 -44.09 -33.54
C LYS A 42 -0.36 -43.78 -34.02
N ALA A 43 0.63 -44.69 -33.87
CA ALA A 43 0.67 -45.99 -33.17
C ALA A 43 2.08 -46.32 -32.63
N VAL A 44 2.19 -47.33 -31.75
CA VAL A 44 3.43 -47.86 -31.16
C VAL A 44 3.85 -49.16 -31.89
N THR A 45 5.14 -49.48 -31.91
CA THR A 45 5.69 -50.79 -32.33
C THR A 45 6.59 -51.36 -31.23
N VAL A 46 6.76 -52.69 -31.19
CA VAL A 46 7.08 -53.48 -29.99
C VAL A 46 8.35 -54.33 -30.15
N HIS A 47 9.12 -54.48 -29.07
CA HIS A 47 10.04 -55.59 -28.78
C HIS A 47 10.02 -55.91 -27.26
N ALA A 48 10.46 -57.08 -26.78
CA ALA A 48 9.72 -58.35 -26.81
C ALA A 48 10.39 -59.44 -25.93
N ARG A 49 9.64 -60.02 -24.95
CA ARG A 49 9.84 -61.35 -24.28
C ARG A 49 11.13 -61.51 -23.43
N SER A 50 11.31 -62.50 -22.55
CA SER A 50 10.53 -63.70 -22.08
C SER A 50 10.66 -63.82 -20.53
N ALA A 51 9.69 -64.27 -19.73
CA ALA A 51 9.02 -65.60 -19.62
C ALA A 51 9.92 -66.69 -18.98
N ASP A 52 9.43 -67.68 -18.19
CA ASP A 52 8.07 -68.12 -17.78
C ASP A 52 8.00 -68.27 -16.21
N ALA A 53 7.24 -69.10 -15.45
CA ALA A 53 6.34 -70.25 -15.71
C ALA A 53 5.39 -70.58 -14.52
N ALA A 54 4.31 -71.35 -14.80
CA ALA A 54 3.69 -72.49 -14.08
C ALA A 54 3.36 -72.46 -12.54
N ALA A 55 2.30 -73.10 -11.98
CA ALA A 55 1.06 -73.81 -12.44
C ALA A 55 0.31 -74.39 -11.18
N PRO A 56 -0.80 -75.19 -11.21
CA PRO A 56 -2.05 -75.24 -12.04
C PRO A 56 -3.40 -75.43 -11.23
N ALA A 57 -4.51 -75.72 -11.94
CA ALA A 57 -5.76 -76.45 -11.54
C ALA A 57 -6.92 -75.71 -10.78
N ALA A 58 -8.23 -75.94 -11.03
CA ALA A 58 -8.98 -76.70 -12.08
C ALA A 58 -10.48 -76.26 -12.23
N ALA A 59 -11.23 -76.87 -13.18
CA ALA A 59 -12.65 -76.65 -13.61
C ALA A 59 -13.74 -76.78 -12.50
N ALA A 60 -14.96 -76.16 -12.51
CA ALA A 60 -16.05 -75.93 -13.50
C ALA A 60 -17.03 -77.14 -13.69
N PRO A 61 -18.28 -77.07 -14.26
CA PRO A 61 -19.09 -75.93 -14.78
C PRO A 61 -20.66 -75.93 -14.54
N GLY A 62 -21.32 -74.75 -14.70
CA GLY A 62 -22.67 -74.51 -15.34
C GLY A 62 -24.00 -75.07 -14.75
N PRO A 63 -25.19 -74.83 -15.37
CA PRO A 63 -25.61 -73.68 -16.22
C PRO A 63 -27.06 -73.13 -16.00
N ASP A 64 -27.33 -71.92 -16.51
CA ASP A 64 -28.58 -71.24 -17.01
C ASP A 64 -30.03 -71.37 -16.41
N ARG A 65 -30.66 -70.17 -16.31
CA ARG A 65 -32.09 -69.75 -16.54
C ARG A 65 -33.30 -70.13 -15.61
N LYS A 66 -33.83 -69.07 -14.95
CA LYS A 66 -35.23 -68.54 -14.79
C LYS A 66 -36.47 -69.40 -15.18
N PRO A 67 -37.68 -69.20 -14.56
CA PRO A 67 -38.23 -67.92 -14.04
C PRO A 67 -39.04 -67.96 -12.70
N ASP A 68 -39.69 -66.83 -12.36
CA ASP A 68 -40.70 -66.55 -11.30
C ASP A 68 -42.02 -67.40 -11.39
N PRO A 69 -43.02 -67.33 -10.46
CA PRO A 69 -43.19 -66.44 -9.28
C PRO A 69 -43.72 -67.08 -7.95
N ALA A 70 -43.78 -66.24 -6.90
CA ALA A 70 -44.77 -66.19 -5.79
C ALA A 70 -44.87 -67.30 -4.69
N SER A 71 -44.66 -66.89 -3.44
CA SER A 71 -45.51 -67.26 -2.28
C SER A 71 -45.29 -66.29 -1.10
N ALA A 72 -46.24 -66.21 -0.16
CA ALA A 72 -46.45 -65.06 0.72
C ALA A 72 -45.59 -65.01 2.02
N PRO A 73 -45.32 -63.82 2.58
CA PRO A 73 -44.82 -63.66 3.95
C PRO A 73 -45.97 -63.74 4.99
N PRO A 74 -45.68 -64.13 6.25
CA PRO A 74 -46.67 -64.12 7.33
C PRO A 74 -47.01 -62.69 7.79
N ARG A 75 -48.26 -62.48 8.22
CA ARG A 75 -48.71 -61.23 8.87
C ARG A 75 -48.57 -61.34 10.39
N THR A 76 -48.09 -60.28 11.02
CA THR A 76 -48.51 -59.86 12.36
C THR A 76 -48.89 -58.40 12.33
N THR A 77 -49.89 -58.01 13.13
CA THR A 77 -50.57 -56.71 13.06
C THR A 77 -50.04 -55.73 14.09
N ALA A 78 -49.78 -54.48 13.66
CA ALA A 78 -49.68 -53.31 14.52
C ALA A 78 -50.44 -52.15 13.86
N GLU A 79 -51.15 -51.35 14.64
CA GLU A 79 -52.19 -50.45 14.12
C GLU A 79 -51.64 -49.12 13.60
N ALA A 80 -52.16 -48.67 12.45
CA ALA A 80 -51.91 -47.34 11.92
C ALA A 80 -52.75 -46.28 12.66
N THR A 81 -52.32 -45.91 13.87
CA THR A 81 -52.90 -44.77 14.59
C THR A 81 -52.42 -43.45 14.00
N GLY A 82 -53.36 -42.64 13.49
CA GLY A 82 -53.10 -41.34 12.88
C GLY A 82 -52.72 -40.27 13.91
N GLY A 83 -51.49 -40.32 14.42
CA GLY A 83 -50.96 -39.37 15.39
C GLY A 83 -50.71 -37.99 14.80
N THR A 84 -51.61 -37.04 15.05
CA THR A 84 -51.31 -35.60 14.88
C THR A 84 -50.14 -35.23 15.81
N PRO A 85 -49.08 -34.53 15.33
CA PRO A 85 -47.94 -34.19 16.18
C PRO A 85 -48.36 -33.34 17.39
N ALA A 86 -48.05 -33.81 18.60
CA ALA A 86 -48.44 -33.13 19.83
C ALA A 86 -47.79 -31.73 19.91
N PRO A 87 -48.57 -30.65 20.14
CA PRO A 87 -48.04 -29.29 20.23
C PRO A 87 -47.35 -29.08 21.59
N GLY A 88 -46.07 -29.46 21.67
CA GLY A 88 -45.29 -29.32 22.91
C GLY A 88 -43.84 -29.83 22.87
N ALA A 89 -43.45 -30.62 21.86
CA ALA A 89 -42.06 -31.09 21.75
C ALA A 89 -41.08 -29.91 21.62
N PRO A 90 -40.11 -29.72 22.55
CA PRO A 90 -39.19 -28.59 22.49
C PRO A 90 -38.20 -28.80 21.33
N ALA A 91 -38.37 -28.04 20.25
CA ALA A 91 -37.57 -28.16 19.04
C ALA A 91 -36.05 -28.15 19.36
N GLU A 92 -35.37 -29.26 19.05
CA GLU A 92 -33.96 -29.46 19.39
C GLU A 92 -33.10 -28.28 18.91
N ARG A 93 -32.56 -27.50 19.87
CA ARG A 93 -31.73 -26.34 19.55
C ARG A 93 -30.44 -26.82 18.88
N PRO A 94 -30.28 -26.66 17.55
CA PRO A 94 -29.28 -27.41 16.78
C PRO A 94 -27.88 -27.28 17.38
N GLY A 95 -27.11 -28.38 17.42
CA GLY A 95 -25.81 -28.43 18.10
C GLY A 95 -24.88 -27.25 17.73
N ARG A 96 -24.01 -26.84 18.67
CA ARG A 96 -23.16 -25.63 18.51
C ARG A 96 -22.42 -25.59 17.17
N LEU A 97 -21.92 -26.75 16.70
CA LEU A 97 -21.28 -26.93 15.40
C LEU A 97 -22.22 -26.69 14.20
N ARG A 98 -23.46 -27.21 14.20
CA ARG A 98 -24.46 -26.94 13.14
C ARG A 98 -24.84 -25.45 13.10
N ARG A 99 -24.95 -24.79 14.27
CA ARG A 99 -25.14 -23.32 14.36
C ARG A 99 -23.94 -22.54 13.82
N ALA A 100 -22.71 -22.94 14.16
CA ALA A 100 -21.49 -22.32 13.63
C ALA A 100 -21.40 -22.45 12.11
N GLY A 101 -21.56 -23.66 11.55
CA GLY A 101 -21.53 -23.90 10.10
C GLY A 101 -22.66 -23.22 9.32
N ALA A 102 -23.83 -22.99 9.93
CA ALA A 102 -24.87 -22.13 9.36
C ALA A 102 -24.47 -20.64 9.40
N SER A 103 -23.84 -20.17 10.47
CA SER A 103 -23.35 -18.78 10.58
C SER A 103 -22.23 -18.48 9.58
N VAL A 104 -21.28 -19.41 9.42
CA VAL A 104 -20.19 -19.33 8.42
C VAL A 104 -20.78 -19.25 7.01
N ARG A 105 -21.66 -20.17 6.60
CA ARG A 105 -22.27 -20.14 5.26
C ARG A 105 -23.10 -18.88 4.98
N ARG A 106 -23.75 -18.29 5.99
CA ARG A 106 -24.46 -17.00 5.87
C ARG A 106 -23.52 -15.77 5.79
N SER A 107 -22.26 -15.93 6.18
CA SER A 107 -21.24 -14.86 6.23
C SER A 107 -20.21 -14.97 5.09
N ALA A 108 -20.02 -16.17 4.53
CA ALA A 108 -19.10 -16.47 3.44
C ALA A 108 -19.19 -15.49 2.25
N PRO A 109 -20.36 -15.19 1.64
CA PRO A 109 -20.40 -14.25 0.51
C PRO A 109 -19.99 -12.82 0.89
N ARG A 110 -20.20 -12.36 2.14
CA ARG A 110 -19.70 -11.06 2.59
C ARG A 110 -18.20 -11.06 2.85
N THR A 111 -17.67 -12.19 3.33
CA THR A 111 -16.23 -12.39 3.55
C THR A 111 -15.50 -12.42 2.20
N ALA A 112 -16.07 -13.09 1.19
CA ALA A 112 -15.53 -13.11 -0.17
C ALA A 112 -15.52 -11.72 -0.83
N VAL A 113 -16.60 -10.92 -0.68
CA VAL A 113 -16.61 -9.53 -1.19
C VAL A 113 -15.65 -8.63 -0.43
N ALA A 114 -15.48 -8.79 0.89
CA ALA A 114 -14.46 -8.08 1.65
C ALA A 114 -13.04 -8.43 1.17
N ALA A 115 -12.76 -9.71 0.95
CA ALA A 115 -11.46 -10.16 0.45
C ALA A 115 -11.16 -9.69 -0.98
N ALA A 116 -12.15 -9.75 -1.88
CA ALA A 116 -12.02 -9.20 -3.22
C ALA A 116 -11.81 -7.68 -3.22
N ALA A 117 -12.46 -6.95 -2.31
CA ALA A 117 -12.20 -5.52 -2.09
C ALA A 117 -10.80 -5.25 -1.53
N GLY A 118 -10.22 -6.17 -0.75
CA GLY A 118 -8.83 -6.09 -0.27
C GLY A 118 -7.82 -6.25 -1.40
N VAL A 119 -8.00 -7.25 -2.27
CA VAL A 119 -7.19 -7.41 -3.48
C VAL A 119 -7.34 -6.20 -4.40
N ALA A 120 -8.56 -5.69 -4.60
CA ALA A 120 -8.79 -4.48 -5.39
C ALA A 120 -8.10 -3.25 -4.79
N LEU A 121 -8.06 -3.12 -3.45
CA LEU A 121 -7.31 -2.05 -2.78
C LEU A 121 -5.80 -2.18 -3.03
N ALA A 122 -5.23 -3.39 -3.05
CA ALA A 122 -3.81 -3.59 -3.36
C ALA A 122 -3.47 -3.18 -4.80
N LEU A 123 -4.36 -3.47 -5.75
CA LEU A 123 -4.24 -3.04 -7.15
C LEU A 123 -4.41 -1.52 -7.37
N ALA A 124 -4.78 -0.75 -6.34
CA ALA A 124 -4.79 0.71 -6.40
C ALA A 124 -3.39 1.33 -6.20
N PHE A 125 -2.41 0.57 -5.73
CA PHE A 125 -1.03 1.00 -5.49
C PHE A 125 -0.12 0.64 -6.68
N PRO A 126 1.08 1.26 -6.78
CA PRO A 126 2.10 0.82 -7.72
C PRO A 126 2.51 -0.66 -7.52
N PRO A 127 2.83 -1.38 -8.60
CA PRO A 127 2.99 -0.91 -9.99
C PRO A 127 1.70 -1.01 -10.83
N TYR A 128 0.52 -1.04 -10.20
CA TYR A 128 -0.76 -1.21 -10.89
C TYR A 128 -1.54 0.11 -11.09
N ASP A 129 -1.42 1.03 -10.13
CA ASP A 129 -1.92 2.41 -10.17
C ASP A 129 -3.42 2.57 -10.53
N LEU A 130 -4.24 1.53 -10.29
CA LEU A 130 -5.68 1.54 -10.52
C LEU A 130 -6.41 2.28 -9.38
N TRP A 131 -6.03 3.52 -9.12
CA TRP A 131 -6.47 4.34 -7.98
C TRP A 131 -8.00 4.35 -7.72
N PRO A 132 -8.92 4.27 -8.71
CA PRO A 132 -10.36 4.23 -8.42
C PRO A 132 -10.79 2.98 -7.63
N LEU A 133 -10.00 1.90 -7.66
CA LEU A 133 -10.25 0.71 -6.85
C LEU A 133 -10.13 0.99 -5.34
N SER A 134 -9.36 1.99 -4.93
CA SER A 134 -9.30 2.44 -3.53
C SER A 134 -10.67 2.95 -3.05
N LEU A 135 -11.33 3.80 -3.84
CA LEU A 135 -12.68 4.29 -3.58
C LEU A 135 -13.71 3.15 -3.53
N LEU A 136 -13.60 2.18 -4.45
CA LEU A 136 -14.48 1.01 -4.48
C LEU A 136 -14.27 0.09 -3.27
N ALA A 137 -13.04 -0.10 -2.80
CA ALA A 137 -12.73 -0.91 -1.64
C ALA A 137 -13.27 -0.30 -0.33
N VAL A 138 -13.07 1.01 -0.13
CA VAL A 138 -13.67 1.76 1.00
C VAL A 138 -15.20 1.68 0.94
N ALA A 139 -15.79 1.92 -0.24
CA ALA A 139 -17.23 1.85 -0.43
C ALA A 139 -17.79 0.45 -0.13
N ALA A 140 -17.10 -0.60 -0.56
CA ALA A 140 -17.46 -1.99 -0.28
C ALA A 140 -17.43 -2.29 1.22
N LEU A 141 -16.36 -1.90 1.94
CA LEU A 141 -16.27 -2.11 3.39
C LEU A 141 -17.37 -1.37 4.14
N ALA A 142 -17.62 -0.11 3.80
CA ALA A 142 -18.69 0.70 4.39
C ALA A 142 -20.08 0.08 4.16
N LEU A 143 -20.36 -0.44 2.95
CA LEU A 143 -21.61 -1.16 2.64
C LEU A 143 -21.73 -2.49 3.39
N LEU A 144 -20.64 -3.26 3.51
CA LEU A 144 -20.63 -4.56 4.18
C LEU A 144 -20.78 -4.43 5.71
N ALA A 145 -20.17 -3.40 6.32
CA ALA A 145 -20.25 -3.09 7.74
C ALA A 145 -21.59 -2.47 8.16
N ARG A 146 -22.34 -1.84 7.23
CA ARG A 146 -23.60 -1.15 7.51
C ARG A 146 -24.63 -2.08 8.17
N GLY A 147 -25.07 -1.70 9.37
CA GLY A 147 -26.07 -2.48 10.12
C GLY A 147 -25.57 -3.87 10.53
N ARG A 148 -24.28 -4.04 10.80
CA ARG A 148 -23.67 -5.22 11.43
C ARG A 148 -23.43 -4.98 12.93
N THR A 149 -23.07 -6.03 13.68
CA THR A 149 -22.51 -5.86 15.03
C THR A 149 -21.03 -5.47 14.95
N ALA A 150 -20.46 -4.86 16.00
CA ALA A 150 -19.05 -4.51 16.05
C ALA A 150 -18.13 -5.72 15.75
N ARG A 151 -18.42 -6.90 16.31
CA ARG A 151 -17.69 -8.16 16.03
C ARG A 151 -17.79 -8.62 14.57
N GLN A 152 -18.91 -8.37 13.90
CA GLN A 152 -19.05 -8.67 12.47
C GLN A 152 -18.29 -7.66 11.61
N GLY A 153 -18.30 -6.37 11.98
CA GLY A 153 -17.48 -5.34 11.36
C GLY A 153 -16.00 -5.64 11.48
N ALA A 154 -15.54 -6.02 12.67
CA ALA A 154 -14.18 -6.42 12.96
C ALA A 154 -13.68 -7.56 12.03
N TRP A 155 -14.51 -8.59 11.84
CA TRP A 155 -14.21 -9.67 10.89
C TRP A 155 -14.17 -9.19 9.44
N LEU A 156 -15.06 -8.29 9.02
CA LEU A 156 -15.09 -7.76 7.66
C LEU A 156 -13.90 -6.83 7.37
N GLY A 157 -13.41 -6.10 8.38
CA GLY A 157 -12.17 -5.34 8.31
C GLY A 157 -10.97 -6.25 8.11
N PHE A 158 -10.79 -7.26 8.97
CA PHE A 158 -9.71 -8.25 8.84
C PHE A 158 -9.75 -9.00 7.50
N ALA A 159 -10.95 -9.41 7.07
CA ALA A 159 -11.16 -10.10 5.80
C ALA A 159 -10.85 -9.24 4.56
N LEU A 160 -10.78 -7.91 4.69
CA LEU A 160 -10.29 -7.00 3.66
C LEU A 160 -8.78 -6.74 3.83
N GLY A 161 -8.33 -6.42 5.05
CA GLY A 161 -6.95 -6.07 5.35
C GLY A 161 -5.95 -7.20 5.04
N LEU A 162 -6.28 -8.44 5.37
CA LEU A 162 -5.37 -9.58 5.18
C LEU A 162 -5.00 -9.81 3.69
N PRO A 163 -5.95 -9.97 2.75
CA PRO A 163 -5.61 -10.07 1.33
C PRO A 163 -5.10 -8.76 0.72
N PHE A 164 -5.44 -7.59 1.30
CA PHE A 164 -4.83 -6.32 0.90
C PHE A 164 -3.32 -6.32 1.14
N PHE A 165 -2.88 -6.50 2.39
CA PHE A 165 -1.45 -6.48 2.71
C PHE A 165 -0.69 -7.70 2.15
N ALA A 166 -1.32 -8.87 2.05
CA ALA A 166 -0.68 -10.06 1.46
C ALA A 166 -0.38 -9.90 -0.05
N VAL A 167 -1.13 -9.05 -0.77
CA VAL A 167 -0.81 -8.69 -2.16
C VAL A 167 0.12 -7.48 -2.21
N LEU A 168 -0.15 -6.42 -1.45
CA LEU A 168 0.65 -5.19 -1.44
C LEU A 168 2.12 -5.45 -1.07
N LEU A 169 2.35 -6.30 -0.05
CA LEU A 169 3.65 -6.58 0.55
C LEU A 169 4.30 -7.86 0.00
N VAL A 170 3.79 -8.40 -1.13
CA VAL A 170 4.32 -9.63 -1.75
C VAL A 170 5.79 -9.49 -2.19
N TRP A 171 6.31 -8.26 -2.29
CA TRP A 171 7.72 -7.96 -2.54
C TRP A 171 8.66 -8.45 -1.42
N LEU A 172 8.19 -8.53 -0.16
CA LEU A 172 8.96 -9.08 0.97
C LEU A 172 9.27 -10.59 0.82
N ARG A 173 8.76 -11.26 -0.22
CA ARG A 173 9.08 -12.66 -0.55
C ARG A 173 10.58 -12.94 -0.73
N VAL A 174 11.40 -11.91 -1.00
CA VAL A 174 12.86 -12.03 -1.10
C VAL A 174 13.50 -12.34 0.27
N ILE A 175 12.92 -11.84 1.38
CA ILE A 175 13.29 -12.21 2.76
C ILE A 175 12.61 -13.52 3.16
N GLY A 176 11.35 -13.71 2.75
CA GLY A 176 10.61 -14.96 2.92
C GLY A 176 9.09 -14.79 2.95
N PHE A 177 8.36 -15.84 2.54
CA PHE A 177 6.89 -15.86 2.62
C PHE A 177 6.35 -15.79 4.06
N ASP A 178 7.14 -16.21 5.04
CA ASP A 178 6.81 -16.07 6.46
C ASP A 178 6.84 -14.60 6.91
N ALA A 179 7.76 -13.78 6.38
CA ALA A 179 7.78 -12.34 6.58
C ALA A 179 6.58 -11.66 5.92
N VAL A 180 6.26 -12.04 4.66
CA VAL A 180 5.04 -11.56 3.96
C VAL A 180 3.78 -11.86 4.78
N ILE A 181 3.61 -13.11 5.21
CA ILE A 181 2.42 -13.55 5.96
C ILE A 181 2.39 -12.89 7.36
N GLY A 182 3.51 -12.85 8.07
CA GLY A 182 3.61 -12.28 9.41
C GLY A 182 3.23 -10.80 9.43
N LEU A 183 3.88 -9.99 8.57
CA LEU A 183 3.59 -8.57 8.49
C LEU A 183 2.18 -8.31 7.95
N ALA A 184 1.74 -9.02 6.90
CA ALA A 184 0.37 -8.85 6.39
C ALA A 184 -0.72 -9.20 7.42
N VAL A 185 -0.45 -10.14 8.35
CA VAL A 185 -1.35 -10.41 9.48
C VAL A 185 -1.34 -9.27 10.48
N VAL A 186 -0.15 -8.76 10.89
CA VAL A 186 -0.03 -7.64 11.83
C VAL A 186 -0.74 -6.40 11.29
N GLU A 187 -0.46 -6.03 10.05
CA GLU A 187 -1.06 -4.87 9.38
C GLU A 187 -2.58 -5.00 9.22
N ALA A 188 -3.07 -6.21 8.93
CA ALA A 188 -4.50 -6.51 8.89
C ALA A 188 -5.20 -6.42 10.26
N LEU A 189 -4.47 -6.47 11.38
CA LEU A 189 -5.08 -6.29 12.71
C LEU A 189 -5.55 -4.84 12.93
N PHE A 190 -4.95 -3.83 12.29
CA PHE A 190 -5.43 -2.43 12.37
C PHE A 190 -6.78 -2.23 11.67
N PHE A 191 -7.11 -3.09 10.70
CA PHE A 191 -8.42 -3.10 10.05
C PHE A 191 -9.52 -3.71 10.96
N VAL A 192 -9.16 -4.43 12.04
CA VAL A 192 -10.10 -4.99 13.02
C VAL A 192 -10.85 -3.90 13.81
N PRO A 193 -10.19 -2.95 14.51
CA PRO A 193 -10.89 -1.86 15.18
C PRO A 193 -11.58 -0.92 14.19
N MET A 194 -10.98 -0.62 13.03
CA MET A 194 -11.64 0.19 12.00
C MET A 194 -12.96 -0.45 11.53
N GLY A 195 -12.96 -1.74 11.19
CA GLY A 195 -14.15 -2.47 10.78
C GLY A 195 -15.22 -2.51 11.88
N ALA A 196 -14.81 -2.66 13.15
CA ALA A 196 -15.70 -2.57 14.30
C ALA A 196 -16.32 -1.17 14.44
N GLY A 197 -15.50 -0.13 14.30
CA GLY A 197 -15.88 1.27 14.31
C GLY A 197 -16.90 1.59 13.22
N LEU A 198 -16.62 1.23 11.96
CA LEU A 198 -17.53 1.40 10.81
C LEU A 198 -18.88 0.71 11.06
N ALA A 199 -18.88 -0.51 11.60
CA ALA A 199 -20.11 -1.23 11.94
C ALA A 199 -20.90 -0.54 13.08
N VAL A 200 -20.26 0.26 13.92
CA VAL A 200 -20.89 1.08 14.96
C VAL A 200 -21.37 2.43 14.41
N THR A 201 -20.47 3.24 13.83
CA THR A 201 -20.72 4.60 13.34
C THR A 201 -21.65 4.66 12.12
N SER A 202 -21.82 3.55 11.38
CA SER A 202 -22.84 3.44 10.31
C SER A 202 -24.30 3.64 10.77
N ARG A 203 -24.55 3.72 12.09
CA ARG A 203 -25.84 4.11 12.69
C ARG A 203 -26.02 5.62 12.89
N LEU A 204 -24.93 6.39 12.89
CA LEU A 204 -24.94 7.83 13.18
C LEU A 204 -25.39 8.64 11.95
N PRO A 205 -25.92 9.86 12.14
CA PRO A 205 -25.99 10.84 11.06
C PRO A 205 -24.57 11.13 10.53
N ALA A 206 -24.45 11.51 9.26
CA ALA A 206 -23.15 11.74 8.59
C ALA A 206 -22.15 10.56 8.65
N ALA A 207 -22.63 9.30 8.69
CA ALA A 207 -21.80 8.09 8.73
C ALA A 207 -20.54 8.07 7.80
N PRO A 208 -20.56 8.60 6.55
CA PRO A 208 -19.34 8.70 5.73
C PRO A 208 -18.20 9.50 6.38
N LEU A 209 -18.51 10.60 7.07
CA LEU A 209 -17.53 11.45 7.75
C LEU A 209 -16.80 10.68 8.86
N TRP A 210 -17.55 10.01 9.74
CA TRP A 210 -16.97 9.20 10.81
C TRP A 210 -16.21 7.99 10.26
N GLY A 211 -16.60 7.46 9.11
CA GLY A 211 -15.88 6.40 8.42
C GLY A 211 -14.52 6.85 7.89
N ALA A 212 -14.45 8.05 7.30
CA ALA A 212 -13.20 8.65 6.85
C ALA A 212 -12.26 8.99 8.02
N CYS A 213 -12.80 9.57 9.10
CA CYS A 213 -12.05 9.83 10.33
C CYS A 213 -11.49 8.54 10.95
N LEU A 214 -12.27 7.44 10.95
CA LEU A 214 -11.81 6.13 11.42
C LEU A 214 -10.76 5.48 10.51
N TRP A 215 -10.70 5.84 9.23
CA TRP A 215 -9.64 5.38 8.33
C TRP A 215 -8.32 6.08 8.65
N VAL A 216 -8.33 7.40 8.83
CA VAL A 216 -7.15 8.14 9.32
C VAL A 216 -6.73 7.64 10.72
N ALA A 217 -7.69 7.31 11.59
CA ALA A 217 -7.38 6.78 12.92
C ALA A 217 -6.65 5.43 12.92
N GLN A 218 -6.85 4.57 11.91
CA GLN A 218 -6.09 3.30 11.81
C GLN A 218 -4.75 3.47 11.11
N GLU A 219 -4.64 4.37 10.12
CA GLU A 219 -3.34 4.76 9.55
C GLU A 219 -2.48 5.39 10.66
N TRP A 220 -2.94 6.44 11.35
CA TRP A 220 -2.23 7.09 12.47
C TRP A 220 -1.63 6.11 13.51
N ALA A 221 -2.35 5.03 13.83
CA ALA A 221 -1.92 4.03 14.81
C ALA A 221 -0.88 3.06 14.24
N ARG A 222 -1.06 2.62 12.99
CA ARG A 222 -0.23 1.63 12.28
C ARG A 222 1.06 2.26 11.74
N ASP A 223 1.00 3.52 11.37
CA ASP A 223 2.12 4.37 11.00
C ASP A 223 3.02 4.71 12.21
N ARG A 224 2.71 4.17 13.43
CA ARG A 224 3.46 4.39 14.69
C ARG A 224 3.69 3.15 15.56
N LEU A 225 2.93 2.07 15.37
CA LEU A 225 2.93 0.88 16.24
C LEU A 225 2.91 -0.41 15.41
N PRO A 226 3.59 -1.48 15.85
CA PRO A 226 4.68 -1.51 16.84
C PRO A 226 5.99 -0.96 16.25
N PHE A 227 7.03 -0.82 17.08
CA PHE A 227 8.42 -0.56 16.62
C PHE A 227 8.61 0.68 15.71
N GLY A 228 7.90 1.78 15.99
CA GLY A 228 7.91 2.97 15.13
C GLY A 228 6.87 2.95 14.01
N GLY A 229 6.25 1.80 13.73
CA GLY A 229 5.15 1.64 12.77
C GLY A 229 5.58 1.20 11.39
N PHE A 230 4.61 1.03 10.49
CA PHE A 230 4.83 0.60 9.11
C PHE A 230 3.89 1.36 8.13
N PRO A 231 4.21 2.61 7.74
CA PRO A 231 3.31 3.50 6.99
C PRO A 231 3.03 3.12 5.52
N TRP A 232 3.34 1.90 5.08
CA TRP A 232 2.94 1.38 3.76
C TRP A 232 1.41 1.33 3.61
N GLY A 233 0.88 1.27 2.39
CA GLY A 233 -0.54 0.97 2.16
C GLY A 233 -1.57 2.03 2.61
N ARG A 234 -1.12 3.24 2.97
CA ARG A 234 -1.99 4.39 3.26
C ARG A 234 -2.74 4.81 1.99
N LEU A 235 -4.02 5.18 2.08
CA LEU A 235 -4.84 5.55 0.91
C LEU A 235 -4.22 6.71 0.09
N ALA A 236 -3.47 7.59 0.75
CA ALA A 236 -2.74 8.67 0.11
C ALA A 236 -1.67 8.20 -0.89
N PHE A 237 -0.94 7.11 -0.59
CA PHE A 237 0.11 6.58 -1.46
C PHE A 237 -0.43 5.78 -2.67
N ALA A 238 -1.73 5.47 -2.69
CA ALA A 238 -2.47 5.04 -3.89
C ALA A 238 -3.03 6.21 -4.72
N ASN A 239 -2.79 7.47 -4.30
CA ASN A 239 -3.42 8.66 -4.86
C ASN A 239 -2.39 9.78 -5.11
N THR A 240 -1.31 9.44 -5.81
CA THR A 240 -0.11 10.26 -6.04
C THR A 240 -0.04 10.87 -7.45
N ALA A 241 -1.09 10.65 -8.25
CA ALA A 241 -1.25 11.10 -9.63
C ALA A 241 -2.71 11.49 -9.94
N THR A 242 -3.50 11.89 -8.94
CA THR A 242 -4.97 11.85 -8.97
C THR A 242 -5.60 13.17 -8.53
N PRO A 243 -6.93 13.36 -8.71
CA PRO A 243 -7.63 14.57 -8.24
C PRO A 243 -7.50 14.86 -6.74
N PHE A 244 -7.05 13.88 -5.95
CA PHE A 244 -6.82 14.04 -4.51
C PHE A 244 -5.41 14.51 -4.16
N THR A 245 -4.40 14.30 -5.02
CA THR A 245 -2.98 14.55 -4.69
C THR A 245 -2.70 15.99 -4.23
N PRO A 246 -3.27 17.06 -4.84
CA PRO A 246 -3.05 18.44 -4.38
C PRO A 246 -3.47 18.72 -2.94
N LEU A 247 -4.39 17.92 -2.36
CA LEU A 247 -4.81 18.07 -0.96
C LEU A 247 -3.66 17.82 0.03
N ALA A 248 -2.59 17.13 -0.40
CA ALA A 248 -1.38 16.95 0.40
C ALA A 248 -0.76 18.30 0.81
N ALA A 249 -0.79 19.32 -0.05
CA ALA A 249 -0.27 20.66 0.26
C ALA A 249 -1.05 21.42 1.36
N LEU A 250 -2.25 20.93 1.74
CA LEU A 250 -3.11 21.52 2.77
C LEU A 250 -3.08 20.80 4.12
N GLY A 251 -2.88 19.48 4.13
CA GLY A 251 -2.96 18.68 5.35
C GLY A 251 -2.30 17.31 5.25
N GLY A 252 -1.31 17.19 4.36
CA GLY A 252 -0.48 16.02 4.16
C GLY A 252 -1.20 14.78 3.65
N ALA A 253 -0.48 13.67 3.68
CA ALA A 253 -1.05 12.34 3.43
C ALA A 253 -2.35 12.07 4.23
N PRO A 254 -2.50 12.46 5.51
CA PRO A 254 -3.74 12.25 6.27
C PRO A 254 -4.98 12.88 5.64
N LEU A 255 -4.86 14.08 5.05
CA LEU A 255 -5.98 14.75 4.38
C LEU A 255 -6.34 14.09 3.03
N VAL A 256 -5.35 13.59 2.30
CA VAL A 256 -5.58 12.80 1.07
C VAL A 256 -6.30 11.49 1.42
N THR A 257 -5.82 10.74 2.41
CA THR A 257 -6.49 9.55 2.94
C THR A 257 -7.94 9.86 3.34
N PHE A 258 -8.17 10.95 4.07
CA PHE A 258 -9.51 11.38 4.48
C PHE A 258 -10.43 11.66 3.29
N ALA A 259 -9.97 12.38 2.27
CA ALA A 259 -10.78 12.72 1.10
C ALA A 259 -11.14 11.48 0.28
N VAL A 260 -10.18 10.57 0.05
CA VAL A 260 -10.41 9.27 -0.62
C VAL A 260 -11.41 8.43 0.17
N ALA A 261 -11.23 8.32 1.50
CA ALA A 261 -12.12 7.55 2.36
C ALA A 261 -13.54 8.16 2.44
N LEU A 262 -13.65 9.50 2.46
CA LEU A 262 -14.91 10.22 2.48
C LEU A 262 -15.67 10.04 1.17
N THR A 263 -15.00 10.15 0.01
CA THR A 263 -15.60 9.88 -1.31
C THR A 263 -16.12 8.44 -1.40
N GLY A 264 -15.34 7.44 -0.97
CA GLY A 264 -15.79 6.04 -0.91
C GLY A 264 -17.00 5.84 0.02
N GLY A 265 -16.98 6.47 1.21
CA GLY A 265 -18.11 6.47 2.15
C GLY A 265 -19.38 7.13 1.60
N LEU A 266 -19.24 8.22 0.85
CA LEU A 266 -20.35 8.94 0.21
C LEU A 266 -20.94 8.16 -0.97
N ALA A 267 -20.10 7.53 -1.79
CA ALA A 267 -20.53 6.59 -2.82
C ALA A 267 -21.32 5.41 -2.22
N ALA A 268 -20.84 4.84 -1.11
CA ALA A 268 -21.57 3.82 -0.35
C ALA A 268 -22.93 4.34 0.18
N ALA A 269 -22.99 5.58 0.68
CA ALA A 269 -24.24 6.19 1.15
C ALA A 269 -25.25 6.40 0.00
N ALA A 270 -24.81 6.91 -1.15
CA ALA A 270 -25.61 7.08 -2.35
C ALA A 270 -26.14 5.73 -2.87
N ALA A 271 -25.28 4.72 -2.97
CA ALA A 271 -25.66 3.37 -3.38
C ALA A 271 -26.69 2.73 -2.43
N ALA A 272 -26.51 2.86 -1.12
CA ALA A 272 -27.45 2.35 -0.12
C ALA A 272 -28.82 3.06 -0.19
N ALA A 273 -28.83 4.37 -0.41
CA ALA A 273 -30.05 5.15 -0.59
C ALA A 273 -30.77 4.79 -1.90
N LEU A 274 -30.06 4.66 -3.02
CA LEU A 274 -30.61 4.22 -4.30
C LEU A 274 -31.21 2.81 -4.24
N TRP A 275 -30.55 1.88 -3.53
CA TRP A 275 -31.08 0.54 -3.30
C TRP A 275 -32.37 0.54 -2.46
N SER A 276 -32.48 1.47 -1.49
CA SER A 276 -33.71 1.65 -0.71
C SER A 276 -34.87 2.21 -1.54
N LEU A 277 -34.59 3.14 -2.46
CA LEU A 277 -35.57 3.66 -3.43
C LEU A 277 -36.10 2.55 -4.33
N ARG A 278 -35.18 1.80 -4.97
CA ARG A 278 -35.53 0.69 -5.88
C ARG A 278 -36.36 -0.39 -5.17
N ARG A 279 -36.07 -0.66 -3.89
CA ARG A 279 -36.88 -1.59 -3.07
C ARG A 279 -38.31 -1.10 -2.83
N ARG A 280 -38.51 0.17 -2.48
CA ARG A 280 -39.85 0.76 -2.25
C ARG A 280 -40.69 0.81 -3.53
N ALA A 281 -40.06 1.17 -4.65
CA ALA A 281 -40.71 1.15 -5.96
C ALA A 281 -41.14 -0.27 -6.34
N ALA A 282 -40.30 -1.28 -6.07
CA ALA A 282 -40.62 -2.68 -6.34
C ALA A 282 -41.63 -3.31 -5.35
N SER A 283 -41.78 -2.78 -4.13
CA SER A 283 -42.75 -3.27 -3.14
C SER A 283 -44.15 -2.64 -3.26
N GLY A 284 -44.38 -1.78 -4.26
CA GLY A 284 -45.71 -1.21 -4.53
C GLY A 284 -46.20 -0.19 -3.49
N GLU A 285 -45.34 0.27 -2.57
CA GLU A 285 -45.64 1.36 -1.64
C GLU A 285 -45.77 2.70 -2.41
N ARG A 286 -46.93 2.89 -3.06
CA ARG A 286 -47.39 4.22 -3.46
C ARG A 286 -47.45 5.07 -2.18
N ALA A 287 -46.96 6.29 -2.25
CA ALA A 287 -47.12 7.22 -1.13
C ALA A 287 -48.61 7.53 -0.98
N ASP A 288 -49.21 7.12 0.13
CA ASP A 288 -50.59 7.47 0.46
C ASP A 288 -50.71 8.99 0.56
N GLY A 289 -51.32 9.59 -0.47
CA GLY A 289 -51.85 10.94 -0.38
C GLY A 289 -52.96 10.95 0.69
N PRO A 290 -53.16 12.06 1.42
CA PRO A 290 -54.15 12.11 2.49
C PRO A 290 -55.54 11.80 1.92
N ALA A 291 -56.13 10.68 2.37
CA ALA A 291 -57.45 10.26 1.95
C ALA A 291 -58.47 11.32 2.37
N ALA A 292 -59.15 11.94 1.39
CA ALA A 292 -60.20 12.92 1.62
C ALA A 292 -61.48 12.23 2.15
N GLY A 293 -61.45 11.86 3.43
CA GLY A 293 -62.55 11.19 4.12
C GLY A 293 -63.69 12.15 4.42
N LYS A 294 -64.69 12.18 3.53
CA LYS A 294 -66.09 12.60 3.73
C LYS A 294 -66.34 13.65 4.84
N ALA A 295 -66.57 14.89 4.44
CA ALA A 295 -67.58 15.69 5.14
C ALA A 295 -68.97 15.13 4.75
N GLY A 296 -69.85 14.99 5.74
CA GLY A 296 -71.28 14.76 5.56
C GLY A 296 -72.02 15.75 6.45
N ASP A 297 -73.11 16.32 5.95
CA ASP A 297 -73.71 17.51 6.54
C ASP A 297 -74.42 17.23 7.88
N GLY A 298 -74.29 18.17 8.82
CA GLY A 298 -74.90 18.12 10.15
C GLY A 298 -74.85 19.51 10.81
N GLU A 299 -75.96 19.93 11.43
CA GLU A 299 -76.19 21.31 11.86
C GLU A 299 -75.41 21.73 13.13
N PRO A 300 -75.19 23.06 13.33
CA PRO A 300 -74.43 23.59 14.45
C PRO A 300 -75.31 23.88 15.69
N ALA A 301 -74.78 23.59 16.89
CA ALA A 301 -75.31 24.10 18.16
C ALA A 301 -74.21 24.16 19.24
N GLY A 302 -74.35 25.09 20.19
CA GLY A 302 -73.60 25.08 21.46
C GLY A 302 -72.40 26.04 21.56
N THR A 303 -72.63 27.24 22.09
CA THR A 303 -71.58 28.19 22.51
C THR A 303 -71.03 27.88 23.89
N ALA A 304 -69.70 27.83 24.05
CA ALA A 304 -68.99 28.15 25.29
C ALA A 304 -67.51 28.49 24.98
N ALA A 305 -66.92 29.44 25.72
CA ALA A 305 -65.51 29.83 25.58
C ALA A 305 -64.68 29.26 26.76
N GLY A 306 -63.42 28.89 26.50
CA GLY A 306 -62.53 28.32 27.51
C GLY A 306 -61.08 28.15 27.03
N GLU A 307 -60.30 29.22 27.18
CA GLU A 307 -58.82 29.33 27.18
C GLU A 307 -57.97 28.80 25.98
N PRO A 308 -56.92 29.54 25.57
CA PRO A 308 -56.03 29.14 24.48
C PRO A 308 -54.88 28.23 24.96
N ALA A 309 -55.10 26.92 24.97
CA ALA A 309 -54.03 25.94 25.15
C ALA A 309 -53.09 25.93 23.92
N GLY A 310 -52.07 26.79 23.94
CA GLY A 310 -51.09 27.03 22.86
C GLY A 310 -50.17 25.85 22.55
N ALA A 311 -50.73 24.74 22.07
CA ALA A 311 -49.98 23.56 21.64
C ALA A 311 -49.19 23.85 20.36
N ALA A 312 -47.99 24.41 20.51
CA ALA A 312 -47.02 24.57 19.44
C ALA A 312 -46.64 23.18 18.86
N ALA A 313 -47.35 22.77 17.81
CA ALA A 313 -47.18 21.49 17.14
C ALA A 313 -45.80 21.44 16.46
N GLY A 314 -44.79 21.02 17.22
CA GLY A 314 -43.39 21.00 16.80
C GLY A 314 -43.22 20.29 15.46
N ALA A 315 -42.97 21.08 14.41
CA ALA A 315 -42.88 20.61 13.05
C ALA A 315 -41.71 19.63 12.91
N ARG A 316 -42.01 18.32 12.98
CA ARG A 316 -41.00 17.26 12.82
C ARG A 316 -40.24 17.53 11.51
N PRO A 317 -38.91 17.70 11.55
CA PRO A 317 -38.15 18.11 10.38
C PRO A 317 -38.39 17.10 9.25
N ARG A 318 -38.95 17.58 8.14
CA ARG A 318 -39.27 16.76 6.96
C ARG A 318 -37.97 16.12 6.48
N ARG A 319 -37.81 14.82 6.74
CA ARG A 319 -36.67 14.05 6.22
C ARG A 319 -36.62 14.24 4.71
N PRO A 320 -35.47 14.60 4.13
CA PRO A 320 -35.37 14.87 2.70
C PRO A 320 -35.84 13.66 1.91
N ALA A 321 -36.54 13.90 0.80
CA ALA A 321 -36.99 12.83 -0.08
C ALA A 321 -35.78 11.94 -0.46
N PRO A 322 -35.89 10.59 -0.40
CA PRO A 322 -34.72 9.74 -0.53
C PRO A 322 -33.95 9.88 -1.86
N ALA A 323 -34.58 10.42 -2.91
CA ALA A 323 -33.89 10.85 -4.14
C ALA A 323 -32.92 12.03 -3.92
N ALA A 324 -33.31 13.05 -3.14
CA ALA A 324 -32.43 14.16 -2.78
C ALA A 324 -31.26 13.70 -1.89
N ALA A 325 -31.46 12.66 -1.07
CA ALA A 325 -30.37 12.04 -0.30
C ALA A 325 -29.35 11.29 -1.19
N VAL A 326 -29.80 10.65 -2.29
CA VAL A 326 -28.88 10.09 -3.31
C VAL A 326 -28.13 11.21 -4.01
N ALA A 327 -28.85 12.22 -4.51
CA ALA A 327 -28.27 13.33 -5.28
C ALA A 327 -27.24 14.12 -4.45
N GLY A 328 -27.56 14.48 -3.20
CA GLY A 328 -26.64 15.20 -2.32
C GLY A 328 -25.39 14.38 -1.95
N ALA A 329 -25.52 13.08 -1.70
CA ALA A 329 -24.37 12.22 -1.42
C ALA A 329 -23.46 12.04 -2.64
N ALA A 330 -24.05 11.88 -3.84
CA ALA A 330 -23.30 11.78 -5.09
C ALA A 330 -22.62 13.10 -5.47
N ALA A 331 -23.32 14.24 -5.36
CA ALA A 331 -22.76 15.56 -5.62
C ALA A 331 -21.61 15.89 -4.66
N LEU A 332 -21.73 15.55 -3.37
CA LEU A 332 -20.64 15.74 -2.41
C LEU A 332 -19.46 14.81 -2.68
N ALA A 333 -19.68 13.57 -3.13
CA ALA A 333 -18.59 12.68 -3.53
C ALA A 333 -17.79 13.24 -4.72
N VAL A 334 -18.49 13.80 -5.73
CA VAL A 334 -17.86 14.48 -6.87
C VAL A 334 -17.11 15.74 -6.38
N ALA A 335 -17.73 16.56 -5.53
CA ALA A 335 -17.09 17.77 -5.01
C ALA A 335 -15.82 17.47 -4.19
N VAL A 336 -15.82 16.45 -3.34
CA VAL A 336 -14.63 16.01 -2.59
C VAL A 336 -13.57 15.41 -3.51
N THR A 337 -13.96 14.69 -4.56
CA THR A 337 -13.02 14.18 -5.58
C THR A 337 -12.34 15.31 -6.34
N CYS A 338 -13.11 16.31 -6.79
CA CYS A 338 -12.58 17.45 -7.55
C CYS A 338 -11.91 18.53 -6.67
N ALA A 339 -11.93 18.39 -5.34
CA ALA A 339 -11.46 19.43 -4.42
C ALA A 339 -9.97 19.77 -4.61
N GLY A 340 -9.12 18.80 -4.97
CA GLY A 340 -7.70 19.06 -5.23
C GLY A 340 -7.45 20.02 -6.41
N TYR A 341 -8.33 20.06 -7.42
CA TYR A 341 -8.22 21.01 -8.54
C TYR A 341 -8.44 22.48 -8.12
N ALA A 342 -8.97 22.73 -6.92
CA ALA A 342 -9.10 24.07 -6.34
C ALA A 342 -7.93 24.42 -5.40
N VAL A 343 -6.97 23.52 -5.17
CA VAL A 343 -5.80 23.77 -4.32
C VAL A 343 -4.65 24.34 -5.15
N PRO A 344 -4.13 25.54 -4.81
CA PRO A 344 -2.92 26.04 -5.45
C PRO A 344 -1.70 25.25 -4.97
N VAL A 345 -1.00 24.61 -5.89
CA VAL A 345 0.31 23.98 -5.67
C VAL A 345 1.37 24.85 -6.37
N PRO A 346 1.98 25.84 -5.68
CA PRO A 346 2.94 26.74 -6.30
C PRO A 346 4.28 26.04 -6.54
N THR A 347 4.66 25.88 -7.81
CA THR A 347 5.86 25.16 -8.26
C THR A 347 7.05 26.05 -8.61
N ALA A 348 6.85 27.37 -8.71
CA ALA A 348 7.88 28.31 -9.14
C ALA A 348 9.15 28.19 -8.27
N ALA A 349 10.31 28.13 -8.91
CA ALA A 349 11.60 28.12 -8.25
C ALA A 349 11.88 29.47 -7.58
N ASP A 350 12.43 29.45 -6.37
CA ASP A 350 13.06 30.63 -5.77
C ASP A 350 14.53 30.74 -6.26
N ASP A 351 15.12 29.61 -6.68
CA ASP A 351 16.50 29.46 -7.18
C ASP A 351 16.65 28.08 -7.88
N THR A 352 17.75 27.79 -8.57
CA THR A 352 17.97 26.53 -9.30
C THR A 352 19.41 26.03 -9.15
N VAL A 353 19.58 24.71 -9.00
CA VAL A 353 20.91 24.04 -8.94
C VAL A 353 20.97 22.88 -9.92
N SER A 354 22.07 22.74 -10.66
CA SER A 354 22.26 21.60 -11.57
C SER A 354 22.83 20.40 -10.81
N VAL A 355 22.13 19.26 -10.85
CA VAL A 355 22.52 18.05 -10.10
C VAL A 355 22.76 16.87 -11.03
N ALA A 356 23.76 16.05 -10.69
CA ALA A 356 23.93 14.71 -11.26
C ALA A 356 23.60 13.63 -10.22
N VAL A 357 22.83 12.61 -10.60
CA VAL A 357 22.41 11.50 -9.73
C VAL A 357 23.01 10.21 -10.29
N VAL A 358 23.94 9.62 -9.55
CA VAL A 358 24.74 8.48 -10.02
C VAL A 358 24.17 7.17 -9.48
N GLN A 359 23.68 6.31 -10.38
CA GLN A 359 23.22 4.97 -10.08
C GLN A 359 24.34 3.97 -10.44
N GLY A 360 25.09 3.51 -9.44
CA GLY A 360 26.25 2.63 -9.68
C GLY A 360 25.89 1.20 -10.12
N ASN A 361 24.70 0.71 -9.76
CA ASN A 361 24.23 -0.67 -9.96
C ASN A 361 24.86 -1.73 -9.02
N VAL A 362 24.19 -2.87 -8.86
CA VAL A 362 24.73 -4.14 -8.36
C VAL A 362 24.23 -5.27 -9.26
N GLN A 363 25.08 -6.24 -9.58
CA GLN A 363 24.82 -7.14 -10.73
C GLN A 363 23.72 -8.20 -10.49
N GLN A 364 23.20 -8.36 -9.27
CA GLN A 364 22.06 -9.23 -8.95
C GLN A 364 21.22 -8.69 -7.78
N PRO A 365 19.87 -8.80 -7.81
CA PRO A 365 19.01 -8.50 -6.67
C PRO A 365 19.17 -9.54 -5.55
N GLY A 366 18.99 -9.12 -4.30
CA GLY A 366 18.96 -10.01 -3.13
C GLY A 366 19.54 -9.38 -1.87
N MET A 367 19.70 -10.18 -0.80
CA MET A 367 20.23 -9.72 0.49
C MET A 367 21.77 -9.72 0.57
N ASP A 368 22.46 -10.36 -0.37
CA ASP A 368 23.91 -10.64 -0.28
C ASP A 368 24.78 -9.62 -1.05
N PHE A 369 24.20 -8.47 -1.46
CA PHE A 369 24.84 -7.49 -2.34
C PHE A 369 26.06 -6.77 -1.73
N LEU A 370 26.05 -6.55 -0.41
CA LEU A 370 27.21 -6.02 0.35
C LEU A 370 28.37 -7.03 0.51
N GLY A 371 28.22 -8.28 0.06
CA GLY A 371 29.19 -9.35 0.27
C GLY A 371 30.50 -9.26 -0.53
N ARG A 372 30.81 -8.11 -1.14
CA ARG A 372 31.99 -7.89 -2.00
C ARG A 372 32.62 -6.51 -1.74
N PRO A 373 33.59 -6.41 -0.83
CA PRO A 373 34.24 -5.15 -0.47
C PRO A 373 34.70 -4.32 -1.67
N MET A 374 34.46 -3.01 -1.61
CA MET A 374 34.73 -2.00 -2.65
C MET A 374 33.93 -2.15 -3.96
N LEU A 375 33.14 -3.21 -4.18
CA LEU A 375 32.48 -3.39 -5.49
C LEU A 375 31.42 -2.33 -5.75
N ILE A 376 30.59 -2.03 -4.75
CA ILE A 376 29.54 -1.02 -4.89
C ILE A 376 30.18 0.37 -4.99
N LEU A 377 31.19 0.65 -4.17
CA LEU A 377 31.92 1.91 -4.25
C LEU A 377 32.60 2.12 -5.61
N ASN A 378 33.32 1.12 -6.12
CA ASN A 378 33.98 1.21 -7.43
C ASN A 378 32.96 1.47 -8.54
N ASN A 379 31.79 0.83 -8.53
CA ASN A 379 30.75 1.08 -9.52
C ASN A 379 30.29 2.56 -9.54
N HIS A 380 30.09 3.19 -8.37
CA HIS A 380 29.70 4.61 -8.30
C HIS A 380 30.84 5.55 -8.70
N VAL A 381 32.08 5.20 -8.33
CA VAL A 381 33.29 5.92 -8.73
C VAL A 381 33.49 5.84 -10.25
N GLU A 382 33.32 4.67 -10.88
CA GLU A 382 33.42 4.47 -12.33
C GLU A 382 32.38 5.30 -13.09
N ALA A 383 31.11 5.26 -12.67
CA ALA A 383 30.06 6.09 -13.26
C ALA A 383 30.32 7.61 -13.07
N THR A 384 30.89 8.02 -11.93
CA THR A 384 31.26 9.43 -11.69
C THR A 384 32.49 9.87 -12.49
N LEU A 385 33.41 8.95 -12.80
CA LEU A 385 34.53 9.20 -13.71
C LEU A 385 34.05 9.33 -15.16
N GLY A 386 33.09 8.50 -15.60
CA GLY A 386 32.43 8.65 -16.90
C GLY A 386 31.74 10.01 -17.06
N LEU A 387 31.02 10.46 -16.01
CA LEU A 387 30.46 11.82 -15.93
C LEU A 387 31.54 12.90 -16.06
N ALA A 388 32.69 12.73 -15.40
CA ALA A 388 33.81 13.68 -15.52
C ALA A 388 34.39 13.71 -16.94
N GLU A 389 34.52 12.57 -17.61
CA GLU A 389 34.95 12.49 -19.02
C GLU A 389 33.92 13.10 -20.00
N ASP A 390 32.62 12.99 -19.72
CA ASP A 390 31.56 13.67 -20.46
C ASP A 390 31.63 15.19 -20.30
N VAL A 391 31.94 15.67 -19.10
CA VAL A 391 32.11 17.10 -18.80
C VAL A 391 33.39 17.67 -19.43
N GLU A 392 34.54 17.00 -19.30
CA GLU A 392 35.81 17.45 -19.90
C GLU A 392 35.72 17.50 -21.43
N ALA A 393 35.02 16.54 -22.04
CA ALA A 393 34.77 16.51 -23.47
C ALA A 393 33.66 17.47 -23.95
N GLY A 394 33.02 18.23 -23.06
CA GLY A 394 31.93 19.15 -23.39
C GLY A 394 30.67 18.49 -23.93
N ARG A 395 30.42 17.22 -23.56
CA ARG A 395 29.19 16.48 -23.88
C ARG A 395 28.07 16.79 -22.87
N LEU A 396 28.43 17.10 -21.63
CA LEU A 396 27.55 17.58 -20.57
C LEU A 396 28.14 18.87 -19.97
N GLU A 397 27.27 19.71 -19.40
CA GLU A 397 27.71 20.79 -18.52
C GLU A 397 28.09 20.22 -17.14
N ARG A 398 29.05 20.85 -16.44
CA ARG A 398 29.46 20.38 -15.12
C ARG A 398 28.35 20.66 -14.10
N PRO A 399 27.84 19.66 -13.36
CA PRO A 399 26.85 19.88 -12.31
C PRO A 399 27.45 20.69 -11.15
N ASP A 400 26.61 21.38 -10.40
CA ASP A 400 26.98 22.09 -9.17
C ASP A 400 27.25 21.12 -8.00
N LEU A 401 26.62 19.94 -8.04
CA LEU A 401 26.78 18.86 -7.06
C LEU A 401 26.41 17.50 -7.65
N VAL A 402 26.94 16.43 -7.05
CA VAL A 402 26.62 15.04 -7.38
C VAL A 402 25.93 14.37 -6.20
N ILE A 403 24.98 13.48 -6.46
CA ILE A 403 24.27 12.69 -5.45
C ILE A 403 24.54 11.21 -5.72
N TRP A 404 25.04 10.51 -4.71
CA TRP A 404 25.14 9.05 -4.66
C TRP A 404 24.05 8.48 -3.73
N PRO A 405 23.68 7.20 -3.87
CA PRO A 405 22.61 6.54 -3.11
C PRO A 405 23.06 5.99 -1.75
N GLU A 406 22.11 5.46 -0.98
CA GLU A 406 22.33 4.77 0.30
C GLU A 406 23.30 3.58 0.11
N ASN A 407 24.28 3.47 1.01
CA ASN A 407 25.34 2.46 0.98
C ASN A 407 26.07 2.38 -0.38
N SER A 408 26.24 3.52 -1.05
CA SER A 408 27.13 3.67 -2.22
C SER A 408 28.58 3.36 -1.86
N SER A 409 29.02 3.68 -0.64
CA SER A 409 30.20 3.08 -0.01
C SER A 409 29.77 1.93 0.89
N ASP A 410 30.19 0.71 0.54
CA ASP A 410 29.98 -0.52 1.32
C ASP A 410 30.97 -0.68 2.49
N LEU A 411 31.99 0.20 2.56
CA LEU A 411 32.99 0.29 3.62
C LEU A 411 33.00 1.70 4.24
N ASP A 412 33.44 1.81 5.50
CA ASP A 412 33.61 3.08 6.19
C ASP A 412 34.75 3.92 5.56
N PRO A 413 34.46 5.09 4.96
CA PRO A 413 35.44 5.92 4.28
C PRO A 413 36.22 6.86 5.21
N THR A 414 35.95 6.80 6.51
CA THR A 414 36.76 7.43 7.58
C THR A 414 37.81 6.44 8.11
N ALA A 415 37.45 5.15 8.22
CA ALA A 415 38.32 4.09 8.72
C ALA A 415 39.17 3.40 7.64
N VAL A 416 38.67 3.28 6.40
CA VAL A 416 39.34 2.56 5.29
C VAL A 416 39.99 3.55 4.30
N PRO A 417 41.34 3.66 4.25
CA PRO A 417 42.02 4.61 3.36
C PRO A 417 41.75 4.40 1.87
N GLU A 418 41.56 3.15 1.43
CA GLU A 418 41.26 2.79 0.05
C GLU A 418 39.88 3.31 -0.39
N ALA A 419 38.87 3.17 0.47
CA ALA A 419 37.53 3.70 0.24
C ALA A 419 37.56 5.24 0.20
N ARG A 420 38.24 5.86 1.19
CA ARG A 420 38.49 7.30 1.21
C ARG A 420 39.08 7.77 -0.12
N ALA A 421 40.19 7.16 -0.56
CA ALA A 421 40.93 7.54 -1.76
C ALA A 421 40.12 7.35 -3.06
N ALA A 422 39.20 6.39 -3.10
CA ALA A 422 38.32 6.19 -4.26
C ALA A 422 37.25 7.30 -4.38
N ILE A 423 36.63 7.71 -3.27
CA ILE A 423 35.67 8.84 -3.24
C ILE A 423 36.39 10.16 -3.56
N ASP A 424 37.54 10.39 -2.91
CA ASP A 424 38.45 11.51 -3.15
C ASP A 424 38.83 11.67 -4.64
N ARG A 425 39.03 10.54 -5.34
CA ARG A 425 39.30 10.49 -6.78
C ARG A 425 38.09 10.92 -7.60
N ALA A 426 36.89 10.43 -7.26
CA ALA A 426 35.66 10.78 -7.95
C ALA A 426 35.32 12.27 -7.81
N ALA A 427 35.34 12.79 -6.58
CA ALA A 427 35.06 14.20 -6.30
C ALA A 427 36.03 15.14 -7.03
N ARG A 428 37.34 14.85 -6.99
CA ARG A 428 38.35 15.65 -7.71
C ARG A 428 38.26 15.56 -9.23
N ALA A 429 37.78 14.44 -9.78
CA ALA A 429 37.60 14.29 -11.23
C ALA A 429 36.40 15.09 -11.75
N VAL A 430 35.23 14.98 -11.12
CA VAL A 430 34.03 15.74 -11.52
C VAL A 430 34.13 17.22 -11.15
N GLY A 431 34.97 17.57 -10.16
CA GLY A 431 35.23 18.96 -9.76
C GLY A 431 34.06 19.63 -9.05
N ALA A 432 33.19 18.82 -8.43
CA ALA A 432 31.98 19.23 -7.72
C ALA A 432 31.81 18.38 -6.44
N PRO A 433 31.16 18.90 -5.38
CA PRO A 433 30.91 18.16 -4.15
C PRO A 433 29.91 17.01 -4.36
N ILE A 434 30.12 15.90 -3.64
CA ILE A 434 29.29 14.70 -3.71
C ILE A 434 28.57 14.48 -2.38
N LEU A 435 27.25 14.23 -2.40
CA LEU A 435 26.53 13.65 -1.26
C LEU A 435 26.64 12.12 -1.32
N VAL A 436 27.49 11.54 -0.46
CA VAL A 436 27.90 10.13 -0.46
C VAL A 436 27.16 9.36 0.62
N GLY A 437 26.33 8.37 0.24
CA GLY A 437 25.71 7.46 1.20
C GLY A 437 26.66 6.34 1.58
N ALA A 438 26.99 6.20 2.87
CA ALA A 438 28.00 5.27 3.37
C ALA A 438 27.60 4.62 4.70
N LEU A 439 28.04 3.37 4.91
CA LEU A 439 28.06 2.76 6.24
C LEU A 439 29.30 3.24 7.01
N VAL A 440 29.11 3.66 8.26
CA VAL A 440 30.16 4.17 9.16
C VAL A 440 30.11 3.41 10.48
N ASP A 441 31.23 3.20 11.16
CA ASP A 441 31.23 2.55 12.48
C ASP A 441 30.44 3.35 13.52
N GLY A 442 29.68 2.65 14.37
CA GLY A 442 28.80 3.26 15.37
C GLY A 442 29.52 3.71 16.65
N PRO A 443 28.76 4.09 17.70
CA PRO A 443 29.33 4.49 18.99
C PRO A 443 30.07 3.35 19.73
N ASP A 444 29.90 2.09 19.31
CA ASP A 444 30.61 0.91 19.80
C ASP A 444 30.71 -0.19 18.73
N GLU A 445 31.45 -1.26 19.02
CA GLU A 445 31.71 -2.38 18.10
C GLU A 445 30.47 -3.21 17.71
N HIS A 446 29.33 -3.06 18.39
CA HIS A 446 28.08 -3.75 18.09
C HIS A 446 27.13 -2.92 17.21
N HIS A 447 27.50 -1.67 16.90
CA HIS A 447 26.67 -0.74 16.15
C HIS A 447 27.33 -0.23 14.86
N VAL A 448 26.49 0.22 13.94
CA VAL A 448 26.85 0.84 12.66
C VAL A 448 25.92 2.02 12.40
N GLN A 449 26.37 3.05 11.68
CA GLN A 449 25.56 4.17 11.23
C GLN A 449 25.40 4.13 9.71
N ASN A 450 24.27 4.65 9.22
CA ASN A 450 23.93 4.78 7.81
C ASN A 450 23.85 6.28 7.50
N ASN A 451 24.87 6.80 6.82
CA ASN A 451 25.17 8.22 6.78
C ASN A 451 25.19 8.79 5.35
N GLY A 452 24.52 9.93 5.16
CA GLY A 452 24.73 10.81 4.01
C GLY A 452 25.83 11.82 4.32
N ILE A 453 26.98 11.71 3.66
CA ILE A 453 28.20 12.51 3.94
C ILE A 453 28.44 13.50 2.80
N VAL A 454 28.60 14.79 3.10
CA VAL A 454 29.03 15.78 2.12
C VAL A 454 30.54 15.65 1.90
N TRP A 455 30.95 15.36 0.67
CA TRP A 455 32.35 15.22 0.26
C TRP A 455 32.75 16.34 -0.69
N ASP A 456 33.58 17.27 -0.22
CA ASP A 456 34.10 18.39 -1.00
C ASP A 456 35.35 17.96 -1.79
N PRO A 457 35.54 18.38 -3.06
CA PRO A 457 36.68 17.98 -3.88
C PRO A 457 38.04 18.52 -3.38
N ALA A 458 38.05 19.60 -2.59
CA ALA A 458 39.26 20.23 -2.06
C ALA A 458 39.52 19.87 -0.58
N THR A 459 38.50 19.76 0.27
CA THR A 459 38.66 19.46 1.71
C THR A 459 38.33 18.01 2.10
N GLY A 460 37.65 17.25 1.24
CA GLY A 460 37.20 15.89 1.54
C GLY A 460 35.88 15.84 2.35
N PRO A 461 35.67 14.83 3.20
CA PRO A 461 34.42 14.68 3.96
C PRO A 461 34.23 15.81 4.98
N GLY A 462 33.03 16.37 5.00
CA GLY A 462 32.59 17.45 5.89
C GLY A 462 31.40 17.04 6.74
N ALA A 463 30.30 17.80 6.65
CA ALA A 463 29.07 17.52 7.39
C ALA A 463 28.39 16.22 6.94
N SER A 464 27.66 15.56 7.84
CA SER A 464 26.93 14.33 7.55
C SER A 464 25.59 14.26 8.29
N TYR A 465 24.61 13.63 7.66
CA TYR A 465 23.37 13.17 8.26
C TYR A 465 23.49 11.70 8.66
N THR A 466 22.82 11.29 9.74
CA THR A 466 22.66 9.87 10.14
C THR A 466 21.17 9.53 10.16
N LYS A 467 20.80 8.43 9.51
CA LYS A 467 19.44 7.88 9.44
C LYS A 467 18.77 7.83 10.83
N GLN A 468 17.67 8.56 11.00
CA GLN A 468 16.88 8.60 12.24
C GLN A 468 16.03 7.33 12.46
N HIS A 469 15.59 6.66 11.38
CA HIS A 469 14.64 5.54 11.44
C HIS A 469 15.16 4.26 10.76
N PRO A 470 16.05 3.49 11.43
CA PRO A 470 16.44 2.15 11.02
C PRO A 470 15.24 1.21 10.80
N VAL A 471 15.29 0.38 9.75
CA VAL A 471 14.25 -0.58 9.39
C VAL A 471 14.18 -1.75 10.38
N PRO A 472 13.03 -2.02 11.04
CA PRO A 472 12.87 -3.18 11.91
C PRO A 472 13.10 -4.51 11.18
N PHE A 473 13.90 -5.39 11.78
CA PHE A 473 14.35 -6.69 11.27
C PHE A 473 15.26 -6.66 10.01
N GLY A 474 15.53 -5.48 9.44
CA GLY A 474 16.46 -5.30 8.32
C GLY A 474 17.77 -4.62 8.72
N GLU A 475 17.66 -3.54 9.51
CA GLU A 475 18.81 -2.75 10.00
C GLU A 475 18.99 -2.88 11.52
N TYR A 476 17.94 -3.22 12.27
CA TYR A 476 18.06 -3.58 13.68
C TYR A 476 17.09 -4.71 14.08
N VAL A 477 17.36 -5.41 15.20
CA VAL A 477 16.58 -6.57 15.64
C VAL A 477 15.81 -6.29 16.94
N PRO A 478 14.50 -5.95 16.89
CA PRO A 478 13.65 -5.86 18.07
C PRO A 478 13.72 -7.11 18.94
N TYR A 479 14.06 -6.96 20.23
CA TYR A 479 14.26 -8.08 21.17
C TYR A 479 15.26 -9.15 20.69
N ARG A 480 16.38 -8.75 20.08
CA ARG A 480 17.48 -9.58 19.56
C ARG A 480 17.74 -10.86 20.36
N GLU A 481 17.97 -10.76 21.67
CA GLU A 481 18.23 -11.91 22.55
C GLU A 481 17.14 -12.99 22.52
N ALA A 482 15.87 -12.62 22.32
CA ALA A 482 14.75 -13.54 22.34
C ALA A 482 14.45 -14.11 20.94
N LEU A 483 14.52 -13.27 19.91
CA LEU A 483 14.12 -13.66 18.56
C LEU A 483 15.22 -14.42 17.80
N SER A 484 16.49 -14.07 17.94
CA SER A 484 17.58 -14.79 17.24
C SER A 484 17.72 -16.25 17.71
N LYS A 485 17.26 -16.57 18.93
CA LYS A 485 17.15 -17.96 19.44
C LYS A 485 16.13 -18.84 18.68
N VAL A 486 15.26 -18.22 17.86
CA VAL A 486 14.17 -18.90 17.13
C VAL A 486 14.24 -18.64 15.62
N ILE A 487 14.76 -17.48 15.22
CA ILE A 487 14.80 -17.00 13.83
C ILE A 487 16.27 -16.73 13.47
N THR A 488 17.01 -17.79 13.12
CA THR A 488 18.46 -17.72 12.84
C THR A 488 18.82 -16.74 11.72
N ARG A 489 17.93 -16.45 10.76
CA ARG A 489 18.20 -15.43 9.71
C ARG A 489 18.46 -14.04 10.26
N LEU A 490 18.12 -13.74 11.52
CA LEU A 490 18.44 -12.46 12.18
C LEU A 490 19.95 -12.29 12.43
N GLU A 491 20.74 -13.36 12.37
CA GLU A 491 22.21 -13.32 12.38
C GLU A 491 22.78 -12.61 11.14
N ARG A 492 21.98 -12.42 10.07
CA ARG A 492 22.34 -11.58 8.91
C ARG A 492 22.38 -10.07 9.22
N VAL A 493 21.92 -9.65 10.39
CA VAL A 493 22.06 -8.28 10.92
C VAL A 493 23.09 -8.32 12.06
N PRO A 494 24.41 -8.37 11.77
CA PRO A 494 25.43 -8.65 12.78
C PRO A 494 25.60 -7.52 13.79
N ARG A 495 25.48 -6.27 13.33
CA ARG A 495 25.43 -5.04 14.14
C ARG A 495 24.05 -4.41 14.00
N ASP A 496 23.54 -3.81 15.06
CA ASP A 496 22.31 -3.00 14.98
C ASP A 496 22.65 -1.59 14.45
N PHE A 497 21.79 -1.03 13.60
CA PHE A 497 21.99 0.33 13.09
C PHE A 497 21.60 1.34 14.18
N TRP A 498 22.52 2.25 14.51
CA TRP A 498 22.31 3.31 15.50
C TRP A 498 21.59 4.51 14.87
N PRO A 499 20.46 4.98 15.43
CA PRO A 499 19.70 6.10 14.88
C PRO A 499 20.41 7.44 15.09
N GLY A 500 20.25 8.36 14.13
CA GLY A 500 20.58 9.78 14.30
C GLY A 500 19.49 10.54 15.07
N GLU A 501 19.84 11.71 15.59
CA GLU A 501 18.93 12.59 16.35
C GLU A 501 18.59 13.91 15.61
N ASP A 502 19.50 14.41 14.77
CA ASP A 502 19.36 15.68 14.02
C ASP A 502 18.67 15.50 12.65
N THR A 503 18.13 16.57 12.07
CA THR A 503 17.50 16.57 10.73
C THR A 503 18.54 16.63 9.60
N GLY A 504 18.22 16.03 8.45
CA GLY A 504 19.16 15.85 7.33
C GLY A 504 19.47 17.10 6.49
N VAL A 505 19.43 18.31 7.07
CA VAL A 505 19.65 19.55 6.31
C VAL A 505 21.14 19.80 6.10
N LEU A 506 21.63 19.45 4.91
CA LEU A 506 23.04 19.53 4.52
C LEU A 506 23.27 20.63 3.46
N GLN A 507 24.34 21.40 3.63
CA GLN A 507 24.82 22.33 2.59
C GLN A 507 25.74 21.54 1.62
N VAL A 508 25.24 21.28 0.41
CA VAL A 508 25.94 20.54 -0.65
C VAL A 508 26.19 21.50 -1.81
N GLY A 509 27.44 21.95 -1.96
CA GLY A 509 27.79 23.01 -2.92
C GLY A 509 26.96 24.28 -2.65
N PRO A 510 26.26 24.84 -3.65
CA PRO A 510 25.39 26.00 -3.44
C PRO A 510 24.06 25.68 -2.74
N ALA A 511 23.62 24.43 -2.70
CA ALA A 511 22.27 24.06 -2.26
C ALA A 511 22.19 23.60 -0.80
N ARG A 512 21.14 24.03 -0.08
CA ARG A 512 20.66 23.35 1.14
C ARG A 512 19.73 22.22 0.73
N LEU A 513 20.22 21.00 0.78
CA LEU A 513 19.44 19.78 0.52
C LEU A 513 18.98 19.18 1.85
N GLY A 514 17.77 18.63 1.88
CA GLY A 514 17.32 17.78 2.98
C GLY A 514 17.49 16.33 2.58
N ASP A 515 18.39 15.60 3.23
CA ASP A 515 18.53 14.16 3.03
C ASP A 515 17.54 13.40 3.94
N VAL A 516 16.98 12.31 3.41
CA VAL A 516 16.14 11.34 4.14
C VAL A 516 16.38 9.95 3.57
N ILE A 517 16.89 9.04 4.38
CA ILE A 517 17.47 7.79 3.91
C ILE A 517 16.38 6.71 3.80
N CYS A 518 16.10 6.32 2.57
CA CYS A 518 15.39 5.11 2.17
C CYS A 518 13.96 4.99 2.70
N PHE A 519 13.77 4.34 3.84
CA PHE A 519 12.47 4.06 4.44
C PHE A 519 11.81 5.32 5.03
N GLU A 520 12.62 6.33 5.35
CA GLU A 520 12.21 7.58 6.03
C GLU A 520 11.23 8.45 5.23
N VAL A 521 11.27 8.38 3.89
CA VAL A 521 10.32 9.11 3.01
C VAL A 521 8.86 8.75 3.31
N ALA A 522 8.61 7.56 3.88
CA ALA A 522 7.30 7.09 4.27
C ALA A 522 6.74 7.76 5.54
N TYR A 523 7.55 8.52 6.30
CA TYR A 523 7.20 9.07 7.61
C TYR A 523 6.87 10.57 7.57
N ASP A 524 5.67 10.93 8.05
CA ASP A 524 5.16 12.32 8.05
C ASP A 524 5.92 13.27 8.98
N GLY A 525 6.76 12.74 9.87
CA GLY A 525 7.63 13.51 10.77
C GLY A 525 8.88 13.99 10.04
N ILE A 526 9.83 13.06 9.90
CA ILE A 526 11.19 13.23 9.38
C ILE A 526 11.25 14.17 8.16
N VAL A 527 10.42 13.90 7.13
CA VAL A 527 10.43 14.68 5.88
C VAL A 527 9.95 16.12 6.10
N ARG A 528 8.87 16.32 6.86
CA ARG A 528 8.35 17.66 7.17
C ARG A 528 9.32 18.45 8.01
N ASP A 529 9.93 17.81 9.00
CA ASP A 529 10.73 18.50 10.01
C ASP A 529 12.08 18.90 9.38
N THR A 530 12.68 18.06 8.53
CA THR A 530 13.79 18.41 7.62
C THR A 530 13.45 19.56 6.65
N VAL A 531 12.21 19.64 6.13
CA VAL A 531 11.77 20.79 5.30
C VAL A 531 11.59 22.06 6.13
N ASN A 532 11.07 21.95 7.36
CA ASN A 532 10.89 23.10 8.26
C ASN A 532 12.21 23.70 8.73
N ASP A 533 13.26 22.89 8.87
CA ASP A 533 14.61 23.30 9.26
C ASP A 533 15.43 23.91 8.11
N GLY A 534 14.91 23.93 6.88
CA GLY A 534 15.41 24.80 5.80
C GLY A 534 15.89 24.11 4.52
N ALA A 535 15.56 22.82 4.32
CA ALA A 535 15.80 22.13 3.05
C ALA A 535 15.07 22.81 1.88
N ARG A 536 15.81 23.14 0.81
CA ARG A 536 15.26 23.81 -0.39
C ARG A 536 14.83 22.85 -1.49
N ALA A 537 15.37 21.64 -1.46
CA ALA A 537 14.91 20.44 -2.14
C ALA A 537 15.26 19.22 -1.28
N VAL A 538 14.68 18.05 -1.56
CA VAL A 538 14.86 16.84 -0.74
C VAL A 538 15.51 15.72 -1.56
N VAL A 539 16.47 15.03 -0.96
CA VAL A 539 17.11 13.82 -1.50
C VAL A 539 16.58 12.61 -0.75
N VAL A 540 16.32 11.52 -1.47
CA VAL A 540 15.99 10.22 -0.91
C VAL A 540 17.09 9.25 -1.33
N GLN A 541 18.17 9.17 -0.55
CA GLN A 541 19.20 8.13 -0.72
C GLN A 541 18.59 6.76 -0.41
N THR A 542 18.65 5.78 -1.32
CA THR A 542 17.97 4.49 -1.12
C THR A 542 18.67 3.29 -1.78
N ASN A 543 18.70 2.15 -1.09
CA ASN A 543 19.31 0.92 -1.59
C ASN A 543 18.27 -0.18 -1.82
N ASN A 544 17.61 -0.09 -2.97
CA ASN A 544 16.57 -1.04 -3.36
C ASN A 544 17.09 -2.39 -3.87
N ALA A 545 18.40 -2.68 -3.82
CA ALA A 545 18.98 -3.93 -4.35
C ALA A 545 18.29 -5.20 -3.79
N THR A 546 17.83 -5.16 -2.54
CA THR A 546 17.08 -6.24 -1.88
C THR A 546 15.69 -6.48 -2.49
N TYR A 547 15.06 -5.47 -3.09
CA TYR A 547 13.65 -5.52 -3.53
C TYR A 547 13.42 -5.11 -4.98
N GLY A 548 14.46 -4.86 -5.78
CA GLY A 548 14.30 -4.47 -7.17
C GLY A 548 13.67 -5.57 -8.04
N ASN A 549 13.09 -5.18 -9.17
CA ASN A 549 12.18 -6.01 -9.99
C ASN A 549 10.95 -6.52 -9.18
N THR A 550 10.48 -5.70 -8.22
CA THR A 550 9.23 -5.95 -7.48
C THR A 550 8.42 -4.65 -7.33
N GLY A 551 7.33 -4.67 -6.56
CA GLY A 551 6.52 -3.46 -6.32
C GLY A 551 7.16 -2.42 -5.39
N GLN A 552 8.23 -2.74 -4.65
CA GLN A 552 8.76 -1.84 -3.62
C GLN A 552 9.34 -0.51 -4.16
N PRO A 553 10.15 -0.49 -5.24
CA PRO A 553 10.73 0.76 -5.76
C PRO A 553 9.66 1.73 -6.26
N GLU A 554 8.69 1.26 -7.06
CA GLU A 554 7.57 2.08 -7.54
C GLU A 554 6.67 2.55 -6.38
N GLN A 555 6.47 1.73 -5.33
CA GLN A 555 5.74 2.14 -4.12
C GLN A 555 6.46 3.26 -3.35
N GLN A 556 7.79 3.20 -3.23
CA GLN A 556 8.60 4.24 -2.58
C GLN A 556 8.68 5.52 -3.43
N LEU A 557 8.80 5.41 -4.76
CA LEU A 557 8.74 6.55 -5.66
C LEU A 557 7.38 7.27 -5.57
N ALA A 558 6.27 6.54 -5.44
CA ALA A 558 4.97 7.14 -5.18
C ALA A 558 4.91 7.92 -3.85
N MET A 559 5.62 7.49 -2.80
CA MET A 559 5.75 8.28 -1.57
C MET A 559 6.47 9.61 -1.83
N SER A 560 7.63 9.57 -2.50
CA SER A 560 8.38 10.77 -2.89
C SER A 560 7.52 11.76 -3.70
N ARG A 561 6.68 11.25 -4.59
CA ARG A 561 5.72 12.06 -5.38
C ARG A 561 4.64 12.72 -4.53
N LEU A 562 4.17 12.07 -3.46
CA LEU A 562 3.24 12.70 -2.52
C LEU A 562 3.94 13.77 -1.68
N ARG A 563 5.15 13.48 -1.18
CA ARG A 563 5.96 14.41 -0.37
C ARG A 563 6.33 15.68 -1.13
N ALA A 564 6.64 15.56 -2.43
CA ALA A 564 6.92 16.72 -3.28
C ALA A 564 5.76 17.74 -3.28
N VAL A 565 4.51 17.28 -3.32
CA VAL A 565 3.30 18.12 -3.25
C VAL A 565 3.01 18.58 -1.82
N GLU A 566 3.20 17.73 -0.83
CA GLU A 566 2.99 18.03 0.60
C GLU A 566 3.86 19.20 1.07
N HIS A 567 5.13 19.20 0.67
CA HIS A 567 6.14 20.19 1.05
C HIS A 567 6.40 21.27 -0.01
N GLY A 568 5.84 21.12 -1.22
CA GLY A 568 6.10 22.03 -2.34
C GLY A 568 7.60 22.12 -2.62
N ARG A 569 8.27 20.96 -2.71
CA ARG A 569 9.73 20.79 -2.90
C ARG A 569 9.98 19.82 -4.05
N ALA A 570 11.09 19.99 -4.75
CA ALA A 570 11.58 18.95 -5.63
C ALA A 570 12.15 17.79 -4.80
N PHE A 571 11.97 16.56 -5.27
CA PHE A 571 12.47 15.34 -4.66
C PHE A 571 13.39 14.60 -5.63
N VAL A 572 14.56 14.18 -5.18
CA VAL A 572 15.51 13.36 -5.94
C VAL A 572 15.64 12.01 -5.25
N THR A 573 15.04 10.96 -5.81
CA THR A 573 15.33 9.59 -5.39
C THR A 573 16.64 9.16 -6.04
N ALA A 574 17.64 8.85 -5.22
CA ALA A 574 18.93 8.32 -5.67
C ALA A 574 19.00 6.84 -5.25
N ALA A 575 18.92 5.93 -6.21
CA ALA A 575 18.83 4.50 -5.97
C ALA A 575 20.11 3.76 -6.39
N THR A 576 20.58 2.82 -5.56
CA THR A 576 21.78 2.01 -5.88
C THR A 576 21.57 1.12 -7.11
N SER A 577 20.36 0.56 -7.25
CA SER A 577 19.99 -0.32 -8.39
C SER A 577 18.47 -0.39 -8.63
N GLY A 578 17.70 0.43 -7.91
CA GLY A 578 16.25 0.57 -8.10
C GLY A 578 15.96 1.67 -9.12
N ILE A 579 14.90 2.44 -8.87
CA ILE A 579 14.52 3.57 -9.72
C ILE A 579 15.11 4.86 -9.11
N SER A 580 16.17 5.38 -9.70
CA SER A 580 16.58 6.77 -9.46
C SER A 580 15.65 7.69 -10.25
N ALA A 581 15.21 8.80 -9.67
CA ALA A 581 14.21 9.67 -10.27
C ALA A 581 14.25 11.12 -9.76
N VAL A 582 13.91 12.06 -10.65
CA VAL A 582 13.73 13.47 -10.31
C VAL A 582 12.23 13.80 -10.35
N VAL A 583 11.71 14.37 -9.28
CA VAL A 583 10.30 14.66 -9.05
C VAL A 583 10.10 16.16 -8.78
N SER A 584 9.22 16.81 -9.54
CA SER A 584 8.92 18.24 -9.39
C SER A 584 7.98 18.54 -8.22
N PRO A 585 7.90 19.80 -7.74
CA PRO A 585 7.04 20.21 -6.61
C PRO A 585 5.52 19.98 -6.77
N ASP A 586 5.03 19.54 -7.93
CA ASP A 586 3.66 19.09 -8.18
C ASP A 586 3.50 17.56 -8.27
N GLY A 587 4.53 16.79 -7.90
CA GLY A 587 4.48 15.32 -7.85
C GLY A 587 4.58 14.63 -9.21
N ARG A 588 4.94 15.35 -10.28
CA ARG A 588 5.29 14.75 -11.58
C ARG A 588 6.72 14.20 -11.52
N VAL A 589 6.92 13.00 -12.04
CA VAL A 589 8.26 12.50 -12.36
C VAL A 589 8.72 13.21 -13.64
N LEU A 590 9.90 13.82 -13.60
CA LEU A 590 10.53 14.51 -14.74
C LEU A 590 11.47 13.57 -15.51
N GLN A 591 12.27 12.81 -14.78
CA GLN A 591 13.23 11.82 -15.28
C GLN A 591 13.23 10.60 -14.35
N ARG A 592 13.56 9.41 -14.89
CA ARG A 592 13.88 8.22 -14.10
C ARG A 592 14.80 7.27 -14.87
N THR A 593 15.60 6.49 -14.13
CA THR A 593 16.39 5.37 -14.66
C THR A 593 15.54 4.10 -14.82
N GLU A 594 16.11 3.07 -15.45
CA GLU A 594 15.65 1.68 -15.31
C GLU A 594 16.27 1.02 -14.07
N GLU A 595 15.65 -0.04 -13.56
CA GLU A 595 16.23 -0.85 -12.48
C GLU A 595 17.39 -1.72 -13.01
N PHE A 596 18.41 -1.96 -12.18
CA PHE A 596 19.60 -2.77 -12.49
C PHE A 596 20.42 -2.32 -13.72
N THR A 597 20.35 -1.04 -14.08
CA THR A 597 21.32 -0.37 -14.95
C THR A 597 22.34 0.41 -14.14
N GLN A 598 23.55 0.63 -14.70
CA GLN A 598 24.44 1.69 -14.26
C GLN A 598 24.16 2.90 -15.14
N ASP A 599 23.88 4.06 -14.54
CA ASP A 599 23.30 5.21 -15.23
C ASP A 599 23.54 6.53 -14.45
N VAL A 600 23.44 7.67 -15.12
CA VAL A 600 23.61 9.01 -14.52
C VAL A 600 22.52 9.96 -15.03
N LEU A 601 21.60 10.36 -14.15
CA LEU A 601 20.61 11.41 -14.46
C LEU A 601 21.21 12.79 -14.22
N THR A 602 20.94 13.76 -15.11
CA THR A 602 21.31 15.17 -14.94
C THR A 602 20.07 16.06 -15.04
N ALA A 603 19.86 16.94 -14.05
CA ALA A 603 18.66 17.77 -14.00
C ALA A 603 18.87 19.08 -13.23
N ASP A 604 18.20 20.14 -13.68
CA ASP A 604 18.07 21.39 -12.93
C ASP A 604 16.99 21.24 -11.86
N LEU A 605 17.40 21.31 -10.60
CA LEU A 605 16.54 21.09 -9.44
C LEU A 605 16.00 22.44 -8.92
N PRO A 606 14.66 22.68 -8.97
CA PRO A 606 14.10 23.94 -8.50
C PRO A 606 14.11 24.00 -6.97
N LEU A 607 14.97 24.87 -6.45
CA LEU A 607 15.10 25.15 -5.03
C LEU A 607 14.01 26.13 -4.58
N ARG A 608 13.39 25.85 -3.42
CA ARG A 608 12.28 26.63 -2.89
C ARG A 608 12.41 26.81 -1.38
N ASP A 609 12.13 28.01 -0.87
CA ASP A 609 12.14 28.32 0.56
C ASP A 609 10.70 28.46 1.12
N ALA A 610 9.72 28.77 0.27
CA ALA A 610 8.32 28.91 0.68
C ALA A 610 7.71 27.59 1.23
N ARG A 611 7.10 27.65 2.42
CA ARG A 611 6.38 26.53 3.08
C ARG A 611 4.91 26.45 2.66
N THR A 612 4.38 25.24 2.51
CA THR A 612 2.96 24.96 2.18
C THR A 612 2.03 25.26 3.36
N VAL A 613 0.75 24.86 3.29
CA VAL A 613 -0.13 24.89 4.46
C VAL A 613 0.10 23.65 5.33
N ALA A 614 0.36 22.49 4.73
CA ALA A 614 0.70 21.25 5.43
C ALA A 614 1.93 21.40 6.34
N ASP A 615 3.01 22.03 5.85
CA ASP A 615 4.22 22.32 6.64
C ASP A 615 3.92 23.11 7.92
N ARG A 616 2.92 24.01 7.86
CA ARG A 616 2.55 24.95 8.94
C ARG A 616 1.57 24.36 9.94
N VAL A 617 0.68 23.46 9.50
CA VAL A 617 -0.27 22.76 10.40
C VAL A 617 0.31 21.46 10.97
N GLY A 618 1.36 20.93 10.35
CA GLY A 618 2.05 19.71 10.79
C GLY A 618 1.08 18.53 10.96
N ALA A 619 1.25 17.79 12.06
CA ALA A 619 0.40 16.63 12.38
C ALA A 619 -1.03 16.99 12.85
N LEU A 620 -1.41 18.27 12.95
CA LEU A 620 -2.73 18.70 13.45
C LEU A 620 -3.92 18.05 12.70
N PRO A 621 -3.92 17.94 11.34
CA PRO A 621 -5.04 17.31 10.64
C PRO A 621 -5.18 15.82 10.98
N GLU A 622 -4.06 15.10 11.07
CA GLU A 622 -4.01 13.68 11.40
C GLU A 622 -4.61 13.42 12.79
N TRP A 623 -4.08 14.09 13.82
CA TRP A 623 -4.55 13.96 15.19
C TRP A 623 -6.02 14.37 15.34
N THR A 624 -6.44 15.46 14.69
CA THR A 624 -7.83 15.93 14.75
C THR A 624 -8.78 14.89 14.15
N LEU A 625 -8.47 14.35 12.97
CA LEU A 625 -9.29 13.36 12.29
C LEU A 625 -9.30 12.02 13.04
N ALA A 626 -8.15 11.58 13.57
CA ALA A 626 -8.06 10.37 14.38
C ALA A 626 -8.90 10.47 15.67
N ILE A 627 -8.76 11.56 16.43
CA ILE A 627 -9.52 11.82 17.66
C ILE A 627 -11.02 11.88 17.37
N VAL A 628 -11.44 12.59 16.31
CA VAL A 628 -12.85 12.67 15.89
C VAL A 628 -13.41 11.28 15.53
N GLY A 629 -12.62 10.43 14.86
CA GLY A 629 -13.00 9.05 14.53
C GLY A 629 -13.23 8.19 15.78
N LEU A 630 -12.31 8.27 16.76
CA LEU A 630 -12.40 7.56 18.03
C LEU A 630 -13.58 8.05 18.88
N LEU A 631 -13.80 9.37 18.97
CA LEU A 631 -14.94 9.96 19.68
C LEU A 631 -16.27 9.52 19.04
N ALA A 632 -16.38 9.53 17.70
CA ALA A 632 -17.57 9.06 17.00
C ALA A 632 -17.85 7.55 17.26
N TRP A 633 -16.80 6.72 17.32
CA TRP A 633 -16.94 5.30 17.69
C TRP A 633 -17.38 5.14 19.15
N GLY A 634 -16.83 5.92 20.08
CA GLY A 634 -17.27 5.97 21.48
C GLY A 634 -18.75 6.35 21.60
N THR A 635 -19.16 7.47 21.00
CA THR A 635 -20.55 7.94 20.97
C THR A 635 -21.50 6.89 20.37
N GLY A 636 -21.16 6.32 19.21
CA GLY A 636 -21.94 5.28 18.58
C GLY A 636 -22.03 4.00 19.43
N SER A 637 -21.01 3.69 20.22
CA SER A 637 -20.99 2.53 21.12
C SER A 637 -21.87 2.75 22.36
N VAL A 638 -21.93 3.98 22.89
CA VAL A 638 -22.87 4.35 23.96
C VAL A 638 -24.32 4.30 23.46
N LEU A 639 -24.61 4.92 22.32
CA LEU A 639 -25.95 4.95 21.72
C LEU A 639 -26.43 3.57 21.22
N ALA A 640 -25.52 2.62 20.99
CA ALA A 640 -25.86 1.24 20.63
C ALA A 640 -26.11 0.32 21.83
N ARG A 641 -25.90 0.77 23.08
CA ARG A 641 -26.28 0.00 24.28
C ARG A 641 -27.82 -0.05 24.37
N PRO A 642 -28.44 -1.24 24.47
CA PRO A 642 -29.87 -1.33 24.75
C PRO A 642 -30.16 -0.60 26.07
N GLY A 643 -31.05 0.38 26.03
CA GLY A 643 -31.46 1.10 27.22
C GLY A 643 -32.05 0.12 28.23
N ARG A 644 -31.37 -0.05 29.37
CA ARG A 644 -31.75 -0.95 30.47
C ARG A 644 -32.93 -0.35 31.25
N ARG A 645 -34.06 -0.10 30.57
CA ARG A 645 -35.32 0.28 31.19
C ARG A 645 -35.74 -0.79 32.18
N ASP A 646 -36.08 -0.36 33.39
CA ASP A 646 -36.20 -1.23 34.53
C ASP A 646 -37.38 -2.20 34.44
N GLN A 647 -37.06 -3.49 34.23
CA GLN A 647 -37.92 -4.58 34.68
C GLN A 647 -37.73 -4.82 36.20
N LYS A 648 -37.97 -3.76 36.97
CA LYS A 648 -38.05 -3.73 38.43
C LYS A 648 -39.22 -2.82 38.83
N GLY A 649 -40.43 -3.28 38.56
CA GLY A 649 -41.64 -2.47 38.77
C GLY A 649 -42.95 -3.12 38.36
N GLN A 650 -43.06 -4.47 38.41
CA GLN A 650 -44.33 -5.23 38.39
C GLN A 650 -44.07 -6.74 38.54
N GLN A 651 -43.85 -7.18 39.77
CA GLN A 651 -44.11 -8.53 40.31
C GLN A 651 -43.99 -8.47 41.83
#